data_AF-A0A959AIT3-F1
#
_entry.id   AF-A0A959AIT3-F1
#
_cell.length_a   1.000
_cell.length_b   1.000
_cell.length_c   1.000
_cell.angle_alpha   90.00
_cell.angle_beta   90.00
_cell.angle_gamma   90.00
#
_symmetry.space_group_name_H-M   'P 1'
#
loop_
_entity.id
_entity.type
_entity.pdbx_description
1 polymer ?
#
loop_
_entity_poly.entity_id
_entity_poly.type
_entity_poly.pdbx_seq_one_letter_code
_entity_poly.pdbx_strand_id
1 'polypeptide(L)'
;MKKILLWVLFAAFAANLATAQSAKIHPPAQGEQPSPEQLKLKPWPGKSAIPPAANPFGLPQARYSPIGVSPSPATPVESIRTVRAENGLPIFFEGKTTASGSAESEEPVESRAIAYLASLKPSGIETPAAEFVARTTTTDASGDMHVRLDQVYQGVPVYGGEVIAHTSKGAFQSLNGRYYPTPKLATTVPALSAETAAQQVVADLGADQVKTDWTTEERQLIGGQELTTELVIYHPNRQLDAERLAWHITIYPNLLRRHMYFVDAETGAIIHHYDYTCEFVPKGSHPADAGGPVTASGLDLNNVNRSFGAWMDGSTIYLEDASQPMFNAGASNMPGSPIGAIVSLDAKNTSPEVQSTFDYALGASGSMVFNNKNAVSAHWNAAMSYQYYLSTHSRNSINGSGGNIFSFYNVSEADGSSMENAYWNGAAMWYGNGGAFFKSLAGGLDVGGHELTHGVIEKTANLEYQYESGALNESFADVFAVCIDRDDWLIGEDIVQVGATPNNCLRHMQFPNLGSPAQPKHVSEQYMGTQDNGGVHINSGIPNRAFYEFANTAGVGIDKAEKVYYEALQNYLVKSSQFIDCRIAVIAASKKLYGDAVANAAANAFATVGIGPGQGGNYQAELNVNPGTDYVLCVTNNGQNLNLADGNGNILATLYNQGVASRPSVNDNGSQIVFVNNAGHIIGVDLVYSPFDFYAGELSFEPIWRSAAISKDGRFLAAVTNVANNRIYIQDLPDPLGTTQTFFLYNPTYSQSQQATGEVQYADVLEFDYTGEYLMYDAYNELTNNQGENLDYWDIGFLQFWENNQFADGANAFISKLYSGLQPRSSVGNPTFAKNAPFVIALDFIDSISVRNDVIAVNLETGDEDYLYYDNGELGWPSYNRLDNAVIYSGTSTNGRNIYKRAVDATRIKGVNDESLFTLNREWGTWFANGQRSLMVGTNDPATNSLELSVAPNPTSDLMRLAFEAPEAGPVQVLVSDLLGRVVQQRSWDLPKGENQIEMNLQSLPAGTYAVQVLAGNTGAALKVVKQH
;
A
#
# COMPACT_ATOMS: atom_id res chain seq x y z
N MET A 1 12.38 -26.00 56.04
CA MET A 1 11.56 -24.77 55.91
C MET A 1 12.22 -23.69 55.06
N LYS A 2 13.23 -22.90 55.49
CA LYS A 2 13.79 -21.78 54.67
C LYS A 2 14.14 -22.14 53.20
N LYS A 3 14.74 -23.30 52.92
CA LYS A 3 15.04 -23.75 51.54
C LYS A 3 13.79 -24.07 50.67
N ILE A 4 12.66 -24.43 51.28
CA ILE A 4 11.40 -24.72 50.56
C ILE A 4 10.70 -23.41 50.18
N LEU A 5 10.67 -22.43 51.10
CA LEU A 5 10.13 -21.11 50.81
C LEU A 5 10.89 -20.42 49.66
N LEU A 6 12.21 -20.61 49.60
CA LEU A 6 13.05 -20.11 48.50
C LEU A 6 12.72 -20.76 47.15
N TRP A 7 12.41 -22.06 47.12
CA TRP A 7 11.98 -22.76 45.90
C TRP A 7 10.58 -22.35 45.42
N VAL A 8 9.64 -22.11 46.34
CA VAL A 8 8.31 -21.59 45.98
C VAL A 8 8.41 -20.16 45.45
N LEU A 9 9.28 -19.32 46.03
CA LEU A 9 9.58 -17.99 45.49
C LEU A 9 10.28 -18.05 44.13
N PHE A 10 11.23 -18.98 43.92
CA PHE A 10 11.89 -19.14 42.62
C PHE A 10 10.93 -19.69 41.55
N ALA A 11 9.99 -20.57 41.92
CA ALA A 11 8.95 -21.04 41.01
C ALA A 11 7.97 -19.92 40.62
N ALA A 12 7.60 -19.04 41.56
CA ALA A 12 6.80 -17.86 41.27
C ALA A 12 7.56 -16.82 40.42
N PHE A 13 8.87 -16.66 40.63
CA PHE A 13 9.69 -15.75 39.81
C PHE A 13 9.95 -16.30 38.40
N ALA A 14 10.17 -17.61 38.26
CA ALA A 14 10.30 -18.27 36.95
C ALA A 14 8.97 -18.28 36.17
N ALA A 15 7.83 -18.46 36.86
CA ALA A 15 6.52 -18.30 36.25
C ALA A 15 6.29 -16.88 35.72
N ASN A 16 6.74 -15.84 36.43
CA ASN A 16 6.63 -14.45 36.00
C ASN A 16 7.72 -13.99 35.00
N LEU A 17 8.74 -14.80 34.74
CA LEU A 17 9.75 -14.54 33.70
C LEU A 17 9.44 -15.26 32.37
N ALA A 18 8.51 -16.21 32.38
CA ALA A 18 7.98 -16.87 31.18
C ALA A 18 6.72 -16.18 30.60
N THR A 19 6.27 -15.07 31.20
CA THR A 19 5.01 -14.37 30.83
C THR A 19 5.21 -13.07 30.05
N ALA A 20 6.45 -12.64 29.79
CA ALA A 20 6.73 -11.41 29.03
C ALA A 20 6.41 -11.58 27.53
N GLN A 21 6.69 -12.75 26.95
CA GLN A 21 6.17 -13.11 25.63
C GLN A 21 4.68 -13.48 25.74
N SER A 22 3.85 -12.45 25.76
CA SER A 22 2.47 -12.49 25.30
C SER A 22 2.46 -12.80 23.80
N ALA A 23 2.79 -14.03 23.42
CA ALA A 23 2.84 -14.42 22.01
C ALA A 23 1.53 -14.03 21.31
N LYS A 24 1.65 -13.44 20.10
CA LYS A 24 0.55 -13.48 19.14
C LYS A 24 0.09 -14.93 19.05
N ILE A 25 -1.20 -15.16 19.18
CA ILE A 25 -1.73 -16.52 19.26
C ILE A 25 -1.60 -17.12 17.86
N HIS A 26 -0.54 -17.90 17.65
CA HIS A 26 -0.39 -18.74 16.46
C HIS A 26 -1.72 -19.44 16.23
N PRO A 27 -2.36 -19.28 15.06
CA PRO A 27 -3.60 -19.99 14.76
C PRO A 27 -3.36 -21.49 14.98
N PRO A 28 -4.32 -22.22 15.57
CA PRO A 28 -4.21 -23.67 15.65
C PRO A 28 -3.90 -24.23 14.27
N ALA A 29 -3.12 -25.31 14.28
CA ALA A 29 -2.50 -25.89 13.09
C ALA A 29 -3.50 -26.05 11.93
N GLN A 30 -3.04 -25.77 10.71
CA GLN A 30 -3.95 -25.36 9.63
C GLN A 30 -5.01 -26.43 9.34
N GLY A 31 -6.19 -25.99 8.89
CA GLY A 31 -7.39 -26.80 8.74
C GLY A 31 -7.96 -26.77 7.32
N GLU A 32 -8.95 -27.62 7.06
CA GLU A 32 -9.85 -27.50 5.91
C GLU A 32 -10.52 -26.14 5.96
N GLN A 33 -10.76 -25.54 4.79
CA GLN A 33 -10.92 -24.11 4.72
C GLN A 33 -12.18 -23.64 4.01
N PRO A 34 -12.65 -22.41 4.32
CA PRO A 34 -14.02 -22.02 4.07
C PRO A 34 -14.45 -22.20 2.62
N SER A 35 -15.34 -23.17 2.41
CA SER A 35 -16.22 -23.13 1.26
C SER A 35 -17.08 -21.84 1.33
N PRO A 36 -17.53 -21.27 0.20
CA PRO A 36 -18.32 -20.04 0.23
C PRO A 36 -19.63 -20.15 1.01
N GLU A 37 -20.16 -21.36 1.23
CA GLU A 37 -21.25 -21.64 2.18
C GLU A 37 -20.89 -21.22 3.62
N GLN A 38 -19.67 -21.51 4.07
CA GLN A 38 -19.17 -21.20 5.42
C GLN A 38 -18.77 -19.72 5.56
N LEU A 39 -18.42 -19.06 4.44
CA LEU A 39 -18.15 -17.61 4.36
C LEU A 39 -19.44 -16.74 4.39
N LYS A 40 -20.63 -17.33 4.24
CA LYS A 40 -21.90 -16.58 4.30
C LYS A 40 -22.15 -16.04 5.71
N LEU A 41 -22.77 -14.86 5.78
CA LEU A 41 -23.28 -14.28 7.01
C LEU A 41 -24.81 -14.38 7.07
N LYS A 42 -25.31 -14.65 8.28
CA LYS A 42 -26.68 -14.48 8.75
C LYS A 42 -27.09 -13.01 8.59
N PRO A 43 -28.37 -12.71 8.25
CA PRO A 43 -28.88 -11.34 8.23
C PRO A 43 -28.64 -10.62 9.55
N TRP A 44 -28.17 -9.37 9.47
CA TRP A 44 -27.76 -8.58 10.64
C TRP A 44 -28.92 -8.42 11.65
N PRO A 45 -28.71 -8.68 12.96
CA PRO A 45 -29.76 -8.65 13.97
C PRO A 45 -30.61 -7.37 13.95
N GLY A 46 -31.93 -7.52 13.99
CA GLY A 46 -32.88 -6.40 14.11
C GLY A 46 -33.36 -5.76 12.81
N LYS A 47 -32.70 -5.98 11.66
CA LYS A 47 -33.13 -5.41 10.37
C LYS A 47 -34.25 -6.24 9.71
N SER A 48 -35.42 -5.63 9.50
CA SER A 48 -36.50 -6.22 8.69
C SER A 48 -36.26 -5.97 7.20
N ALA A 49 -36.58 -6.95 6.36
CA ALA A 49 -36.27 -6.91 4.92
C ALA A 49 -36.89 -5.71 4.19
N ILE A 50 -36.05 -4.97 3.48
CA ILE A 50 -36.43 -3.86 2.59
C ILE A 50 -36.89 -4.45 1.24
N PRO A 51 -38.00 -4.00 0.63
CA PRO A 51 -38.45 -4.51 -0.66
C PRO A 51 -37.46 -4.19 -1.81
N PRO A 52 -37.30 -5.07 -2.81
CA PRO A 52 -36.31 -4.89 -3.86
C PRO A 52 -36.68 -3.77 -4.84
N ALA A 53 -35.71 -2.90 -5.13
CA ALA A 53 -35.77 -2.00 -6.28
C ALA A 53 -35.48 -2.80 -7.57
N ALA A 54 -36.54 -3.27 -8.24
CA ALA A 54 -36.39 -4.14 -9.39
C ALA A 54 -35.96 -3.38 -10.67
N ASN A 55 -34.69 -3.51 -11.05
CA ASN A 55 -34.30 -3.45 -12.46
C ASN A 55 -34.23 -4.88 -13.01
N PRO A 56 -34.98 -5.24 -14.07
CA PRO A 56 -35.00 -6.59 -14.63
C PRO A 56 -33.72 -7.02 -15.37
N PHE A 57 -32.62 -6.25 -15.29
CA PHE A 57 -31.31 -6.56 -15.90
C PHE A 57 -30.12 -6.65 -14.91
N GLY A 58 -30.34 -6.59 -13.59
CA GLY A 58 -29.29 -6.84 -12.59
C GLY A 58 -28.32 -5.68 -12.28
N LEU A 59 -28.01 -4.81 -13.25
CA LEU A 59 -27.62 -3.41 -13.00
C LEU A 59 -28.77 -2.66 -12.28
N PRO A 60 -28.67 -1.39 -11.82
CA PRO A 60 -27.53 -0.45 -11.79
C PRO A 60 -27.22 -0.10 -10.29
N GLN A 61 -26.60 1.01 -9.87
CA GLN A 61 -26.09 2.23 -10.51
C GLN A 61 -24.86 2.70 -9.74
N ALA A 62 -24.03 3.55 -10.36
CA ALA A 62 -22.70 3.95 -9.89
C ALA A 62 -22.52 4.04 -8.36
N ARG A 63 -21.60 3.23 -7.80
CA ARG A 63 -21.09 3.42 -6.43
C ARG A 63 -20.36 4.77 -6.24
N TYR A 64 -20.09 5.49 -7.33
CA TYR A 64 -19.65 6.89 -7.31
C TYR A 64 -20.87 7.79 -7.18
N SER A 65 -21.10 8.31 -5.99
CA SER A 65 -21.77 9.61 -5.85
C SER A 65 -20.69 10.69 -5.96
N PRO A 66 -20.76 11.60 -6.96
CA PRO A 66 -19.98 12.83 -6.93
C PRO A 66 -20.20 13.56 -5.61
N ILE A 67 -19.20 14.32 -5.16
CA ILE A 67 -19.47 15.34 -4.15
C ILE A 67 -20.47 16.34 -4.74
N GLY A 68 -21.49 16.68 -3.96
CA GLY A 68 -22.49 17.69 -4.30
C GLY A 68 -21.95 19.12 -4.25
N VAL A 69 -20.88 19.40 -5.00
CA VAL A 69 -20.46 20.77 -5.36
C VAL A 69 -21.52 21.39 -6.28
N SER A 70 -21.46 22.72 -6.47
CA SER A 70 -22.58 23.45 -7.08
C SER A 70 -22.29 24.13 -8.49
N PRO A 71 -22.50 25.41 -8.94
CA PRO A 71 -21.47 26.04 -9.85
C PRO A 71 -21.38 27.57 -9.82
N SER A 72 -20.24 28.15 -9.45
CA SER A 72 -20.13 29.63 -9.37
C SER A 72 -19.55 30.15 -10.66
N PRO A 73 -20.20 31.12 -11.34
CA PRO A 73 -19.84 31.53 -12.69
C PRO A 73 -18.60 32.44 -12.68
N ALA A 74 -17.48 31.87 -12.27
CA ALA A 74 -16.23 32.57 -12.17
C ALA A 74 -15.51 32.47 -13.53
N THR A 75 -15.47 33.59 -14.26
CA THR A 75 -15.03 33.69 -15.66
C THR A 75 -14.25 35.01 -15.86
N PRO A 76 -13.23 35.09 -16.74
CA PRO A 76 -12.38 34.05 -17.32
C PRO A 76 -11.00 33.99 -16.62
N VAL A 77 -10.17 33.00 -16.96
CA VAL A 77 -8.75 32.92 -16.53
C VAL A 77 -7.82 32.73 -17.73
N GLU A 78 -6.53 32.91 -17.47
CA GLU A 78 -5.41 32.77 -18.41
C GLU A 78 -5.31 31.36 -19.03
N SER A 79 -4.61 31.24 -20.15
CA SER A 79 -4.73 30.09 -21.07
C SER A 79 -4.27 28.75 -20.48
N ILE A 80 -5.17 27.76 -20.49
CA ILE A 80 -4.89 26.35 -20.17
C ILE A 80 -4.16 25.63 -21.31
N ARG A 81 -3.20 24.76 -20.96
CA ARG A 81 -2.45 23.84 -21.81
C ARG A 81 -2.86 22.38 -21.54
N THR A 82 -2.72 21.49 -22.53
CA THR A 82 -3.11 20.06 -22.43
C THR A 82 -2.17 19.15 -23.22
N VAL A 83 -1.93 17.92 -22.74
CA VAL A 83 -1.12 16.86 -23.38
C VAL A 83 -1.91 15.55 -23.42
N ARG A 84 -1.63 14.66 -24.38
CA ARG A 84 -2.37 13.40 -24.65
C ARG A 84 -1.43 12.20 -24.84
N ALA A 85 -1.89 11.01 -24.47
CA ALA A 85 -1.20 9.73 -24.63
C ALA A 85 -1.31 9.13 -26.05
N GLU A 86 -0.60 8.01 -26.26
CA GLU A 86 -0.63 7.13 -27.42
C GLU A 86 -2.04 6.75 -27.89
N ASN A 87 -2.96 6.55 -26.95
CA ASN A 87 -4.37 6.21 -27.20
C ASN A 87 -5.26 7.44 -27.46
N GLY A 88 -4.70 8.66 -27.52
CA GLY A 88 -5.39 9.91 -27.79
C GLY A 88 -6.06 10.58 -26.59
N LEU A 89 -6.08 9.93 -25.41
CA LEU A 89 -6.71 10.47 -24.20
C LEU A 89 -5.81 11.51 -23.50
N PRO A 90 -6.35 12.62 -22.96
CA PRO A 90 -5.59 13.60 -22.18
C PRO A 90 -4.94 13.02 -20.92
N ILE A 91 -3.64 13.28 -20.77
CA ILE A 91 -2.79 12.80 -19.66
C ILE A 91 -2.08 13.90 -18.88
N PHE A 92 -2.18 15.16 -19.32
CA PHE A 92 -1.74 16.32 -18.55
C PHE A 92 -2.52 17.59 -18.91
N PHE A 93 -2.73 18.46 -17.94
CA PHE A 93 -3.30 19.79 -18.06
C PHE A 93 -2.53 20.79 -17.19
N GLU A 94 -2.47 22.06 -17.59
CA GLU A 94 -1.67 23.10 -16.92
C GLU A 94 -2.27 24.49 -17.11
N GLY A 95 -2.21 25.33 -16.08
CA GLY A 95 -2.73 26.71 -16.03
C GLY A 95 -3.84 26.88 -14.99
N LYS A 96 -4.09 28.12 -14.57
CA LYS A 96 -5.16 28.43 -13.59
C LYS A 96 -6.54 28.42 -14.23
N THR A 97 -7.53 27.90 -13.52
CA THR A 97 -8.95 28.21 -13.77
C THR A 97 -9.47 29.05 -12.60
N THR A 98 -10.76 29.32 -12.52
CA THR A 98 -11.33 30.03 -11.37
C THR A 98 -11.57 29.11 -10.17
N ALA A 99 -11.75 27.80 -10.42
CA ALA A 99 -11.74 26.75 -9.39
C ALA A 99 -10.36 26.59 -8.71
N SER A 100 -9.34 27.37 -9.11
CA SER A 100 -8.05 27.37 -8.45
C SER A 100 -8.13 27.65 -6.94
N GLY A 101 -8.95 28.62 -6.50
CA GLY A 101 -8.98 29.08 -5.11
C GLY A 101 -7.72 29.86 -4.69
N SER A 102 -7.43 29.91 -3.39
CA SER A 102 -6.27 30.61 -2.81
C SER A 102 -5.80 29.97 -1.50
N ALA A 103 -4.64 30.40 -1.00
CA ALA A 103 -4.07 30.00 0.30
C ALA A 103 -4.84 30.52 1.54
N GLU A 104 -5.87 31.37 1.36
CA GLU A 104 -6.76 31.84 2.44
C GLU A 104 -8.18 31.24 2.32
N SER A 105 -8.38 30.25 1.43
CA SER A 105 -9.65 29.59 1.23
C SER A 105 -9.90 28.52 2.30
N GLU A 106 -11.03 28.61 3.00
CA GLU A 106 -11.46 27.61 4.01
C GLU A 106 -11.93 26.29 3.39
N GLU A 107 -11.93 26.15 2.07
CA GLU A 107 -12.35 24.94 1.36
C GLU A 107 -11.22 23.89 1.25
N PRO A 108 -11.39 22.71 1.90
CA PRO A 108 -10.68 21.49 1.57
C PRO A 108 -10.66 21.17 0.04
N VAL A 109 -9.58 20.54 -0.41
CA VAL A 109 -8.96 20.75 -1.72
C VAL A 109 -9.16 19.62 -2.74
N GLU A 110 -9.71 18.45 -2.39
CA GLU A 110 -10.14 17.41 -3.35
C GLU A 110 -11.34 17.87 -4.19
N SER A 111 -12.34 18.53 -3.60
CA SER A 111 -13.47 19.05 -4.40
C SER A 111 -13.04 20.23 -5.26
N ARG A 112 -12.08 21.02 -4.78
CA ARG A 112 -11.37 22.01 -5.61
C ARG A 112 -10.62 21.32 -6.76
N ALA A 113 -10.02 20.15 -6.54
CA ALA A 113 -9.39 19.32 -7.58
C ALA A 113 -10.39 18.67 -8.54
N ILE A 114 -11.55 18.19 -8.08
CA ILE A 114 -12.61 17.61 -8.92
C ILE A 114 -13.32 18.73 -9.71
N ALA A 115 -13.51 19.91 -9.12
CA ALA A 115 -13.93 21.12 -9.81
C ALA A 115 -12.86 21.57 -10.83
N TYR A 116 -11.57 21.45 -10.50
CA TYR A 116 -10.47 21.72 -11.42
C TYR A 116 -10.47 20.72 -12.59
N LEU A 117 -10.47 19.40 -12.36
CA LEU A 117 -10.68 18.32 -13.35
C LEU A 117 -11.89 18.59 -14.25
N ALA A 118 -13.05 18.92 -13.68
CA ALA A 118 -14.27 19.23 -14.42
C ALA A 118 -14.15 20.53 -15.24
N SER A 119 -13.43 21.54 -14.76
CA SER A 119 -13.13 22.76 -15.52
C SER A 119 -12.12 22.55 -16.65
N LEU A 120 -11.26 21.53 -16.54
CA LEU A 120 -10.27 21.12 -17.55
C LEU A 120 -10.85 20.24 -18.69
N LYS A 121 -11.89 19.44 -18.40
CA LYS A 121 -12.64 18.62 -19.37
C LYS A 121 -11.80 17.52 -20.07
N PRO A 122 -11.43 16.44 -19.35
CA PRO A 122 -10.83 15.25 -19.96
C PRO A 122 -11.70 14.68 -21.10
N SER A 123 -11.07 14.00 -22.06
CA SER A 123 -11.75 13.50 -23.27
C SER A 123 -11.88 11.99 -23.23
N GLY A 124 -13.05 11.45 -23.55
CA GLY A 124 -13.34 10.01 -23.45
C GLY A 124 -13.99 9.58 -22.14
N ILE A 125 -14.26 10.56 -21.26
CA ILE A 125 -14.98 10.44 -19.99
C ILE A 125 -16.24 11.28 -20.13
N GLU A 126 -17.41 10.74 -19.79
CA GLU A 126 -18.69 11.41 -19.99
C GLU A 126 -19.09 12.25 -18.76
N THR A 127 -18.71 11.78 -17.56
CA THR A 127 -19.07 12.34 -16.25
C THR A 127 -17.89 12.33 -15.28
N PRO A 128 -16.90 13.25 -15.41
CA PRO A 128 -15.65 13.17 -14.64
C PRO A 128 -15.80 13.06 -13.12
N ALA A 129 -16.75 13.75 -12.51
CA ALA A 129 -16.97 13.66 -11.05
C ALA A 129 -17.75 12.39 -10.60
N ALA A 130 -18.26 11.58 -11.54
CA ALA A 130 -18.93 10.29 -11.30
C ALA A 130 -18.15 9.09 -11.90
N GLU A 131 -17.02 9.36 -12.56
CA GLU A 131 -16.06 8.38 -13.06
C GLU A 131 -14.69 8.50 -12.39
N PHE A 132 -14.44 9.56 -11.59
CA PHE A 132 -13.26 9.73 -10.72
C PHE A 132 -13.64 10.08 -9.25
N VAL A 133 -13.23 9.27 -8.25
CA VAL A 133 -13.24 9.61 -6.81
C VAL A 133 -11.81 9.79 -6.34
N ALA A 134 -11.60 10.63 -5.33
CA ALA A 134 -10.27 10.89 -4.81
C ALA A 134 -9.82 9.79 -3.84
N ARG A 135 -8.63 9.25 -4.12
CA ARG A 135 -7.94 8.17 -3.41
C ARG A 135 -7.03 8.73 -2.31
N THR A 136 -6.24 9.79 -2.60
CA THR A 136 -5.31 10.44 -1.64
C THR A 136 -5.04 11.91 -1.99
N THR A 137 -4.56 12.71 -1.01
CA THR A 137 -4.28 14.17 -1.14
C THR A 137 -3.02 14.60 -0.40
N THR A 138 -2.41 15.70 -0.85
CA THR A 138 -0.99 15.97 -0.63
C THR A 138 -0.59 17.47 -0.73
N THR A 139 0.17 18.09 0.20
CA THR A 139 0.47 19.57 0.21
C THR A 139 1.93 19.95 0.57
N ASP A 140 2.82 20.18 -0.41
CA ASP A 140 4.30 20.24 -0.24
C ASP A 140 4.89 21.23 0.79
N ALA A 141 6.22 21.15 0.96
CA ALA A 141 7.02 22.05 1.79
C ALA A 141 7.02 23.53 1.32
N SER A 142 6.43 23.85 0.16
CA SER A 142 6.17 25.21 -0.32
C SER A 142 4.78 25.72 0.10
N GLY A 143 3.87 24.82 0.51
CA GLY A 143 2.46 25.06 0.82
C GLY A 143 1.49 24.69 -0.31
N ASP A 144 1.93 23.87 -1.27
CA ASP A 144 1.25 23.66 -2.55
C ASP A 144 0.67 22.24 -2.70
N MET A 145 -0.64 22.20 -2.96
CA MET A 145 -1.59 21.10 -2.72
C MET A 145 -1.96 20.29 -3.98
N HIS A 146 -2.13 18.97 -3.86
CA HIS A 146 -2.14 17.92 -4.88
C HIS A 146 -3.18 16.82 -4.50
N VAL A 147 -3.77 16.06 -5.45
CA VAL A 147 -4.91 15.14 -5.21
C VAL A 147 -5.00 14.00 -6.25
N ARG A 148 -4.97 12.71 -5.88
CA ARG A 148 -5.04 11.49 -6.73
C ARG A 148 -6.47 10.91 -6.78
N LEU A 149 -6.86 10.27 -7.90
CA LEU A 149 -8.25 10.00 -8.32
C LEU A 149 -8.41 8.69 -9.14
N ASP A 150 -9.28 7.76 -8.73
CA ASP A 150 -9.45 6.41 -9.31
C ASP A 150 -10.55 6.31 -10.41
N GLN A 151 -10.34 5.57 -11.52
CA GLN A 151 -11.26 5.50 -12.68
C GLN A 151 -12.16 4.23 -12.78
N VAL A 152 -13.47 4.41 -12.98
CA VAL A 152 -14.45 3.30 -12.85
C VAL A 152 -15.45 3.12 -13.97
N TYR A 153 -16.17 2.00 -13.90
CA TYR A 153 -17.47 1.85 -14.52
C TYR A 153 -18.54 1.35 -13.54
N GLN A 154 -19.53 2.18 -13.24
CA GLN A 154 -20.68 1.85 -12.38
C GLN A 154 -20.34 1.35 -10.94
N GLY A 155 -19.12 1.58 -10.45
CA GLY A 155 -18.64 0.95 -9.20
C GLY A 155 -18.16 -0.48 -9.42
N VAL A 156 -17.53 -0.73 -10.56
CA VAL A 156 -16.98 -2.03 -10.98
C VAL A 156 -15.55 -1.77 -11.51
N PRO A 157 -14.59 -2.61 -11.07
CA PRO A 157 -12.74 -2.04 -10.64
C PRO A 157 -11.77 -1.58 -11.75
N VAL A 158 -12.28 -1.13 -12.92
CA VAL A 158 -11.57 -1.08 -14.24
C VAL A 158 -10.04 -1.27 -14.13
N TYR A 159 -9.59 -2.52 -14.24
CA TYR A 159 -8.27 -2.96 -13.75
C TYR A 159 -7.08 -2.15 -14.33
N GLY A 160 -6.60 -1.17 -13.55
CA GLY A 160 -5.47 -0.28 -13.83
C GLY A 160 -5.76 1.07 -14.52
N GLY A 161 -6.56 1.97 -13.93
CA GLY A 161 -6.72 3.37 -14.38
C GLY A 161 -6.96 4.41 -13.25
N GLU A 162 -6.26 5.56 -13.30
CA GLU A 162 -6.11 6.57 -12.21
C GLU A 162 -5.57 7.95 -12.72
N VAL A 163 -5.83 9.09 -12.05
CA VAL A 163 -5.32 10.47 -12.36
C VAL A 163 -4.99 11.34 -11.12
N ILE A 164 -4.33 12.50 -11.26
CA ILE A 164 -3.90 13.39 -10.13
C ILE A 164 -3.96 14.90 -10.50
N ALA A 165 -4.36 15.82 -9.60
CA ALA A 165 -4.44 17.29 -9.78
C ALA A 165 -3.57 18.09 -8.78
N HIS A 166 -3.19 19.35 -9.04
CA HIS A 166 -2.09 20.11 -8.37
C HIS A 166 -2.30 21.64 -8.29
N THR A 167 -1.73 22.34 -7.28
CA THR A 167 -1.84 23.80 -7.04
C THR A 167 -0.50 24.55 -6.98
N SER A 168 -0.54 25.89 -6.94
CA SER A 168 0.56 26.69 -6.37
C SER A 168 0.13 28.01 -5.73
N LYS A 169 0.80 28.39 -4.64
CA LYS A 169 0.42 29.40 -3.65
C LYS A 169 -1.02 29.21 -3.20
N GLY A 170 -1.36 27.95 -2.92
CA GLY A 170 -2.70 27.50 -2.54
C GLY A 170 -3.78 27.60 -3.64
N ALA A 171 -3.42 27.64 -4.94
CA ALA A 171 -4.37 27.82 -6.05
C ALA A 171 -4.15 26.82 -7.22
N PHE A 172 -5.12 25.98 -7.64
CA PHE A 172 -4.91 24.90 -8.66
C PHE A 172 -4.32 25.37 -10.00
N GLN A 173 -3.30 24.65 -10.51
CA GLN A 173 -2.59 25.00 -11.76
C GLN A 173 -2.13 23.81 -12.63
N SER A 174 -2.30 22.52 -12.27
CA SER A 174 -2.04 21.39 -13.20
C SER A 174 -2.70 20.04 -12.80
N LEU A 175 -2.72 19.03 -13.69
CA LEU A 175 -3.34 17.69 -13.48
C LEU A 175 -2.83 16.63 -14.48
N ASN A 176 -2.34 15.44 -14.06
CA ASN A 176 -1.82 14.32 -14.89
C ASN A 176 -2.55 12.96 -14.72
N GLY A 177 -2.25 11.93 -15.54
CA GLY A 177 -2.61 10.51 -15.30
C GLY A 177 -3.16 9.70 -16.49
N ARG A 178 -3.67 8.47 -16.27
CA ARG A 178 -4.27 7.60 -17.32
C ARG A 178 -5.54 6.86 -16.91
N TYR A 179 -6.50 6.89 -17.82
CA TYR A 179 -7.80 6.20 -17.74
C TYR A 179 -8.11 5.47 -19.05
N TYR A 180 -9.05 4.55 -18.98
CA TYR A 180 -9.76 4.00 -20.14
C TYR A 180 -10.92 4.93 -20.52
N PRO A 181 -11.42 4.90 -21.77
CA PRO A 181 -12.71 5.50 -22.08
C PRO A 181 -13.80 4.83 -21.22
N THR A 182 -14.90 5.54 -20.93
CA THR A 182 -16.05 4.99 -20.20
C THR A 182 -16.48 3.62 -20.78
N PRO A 183 -16.33 2.50 -20.05
CA PRO A 183 -16.55 1.15 -20.58
C PRO A 183 -17.98 0.85 -21.05
N LYS A 184 -18.15 -0.17 -21.89
CA LYS A 184 -19.40 -0.42 -22.66
C LYS A 184 -19.97 -1.82 -22.44
N LEU A 185 -19.81 -2.35 -21.24
CA LEU A 185 -20.38 -3.62 -20.82
C LEU A 185 -21.92 -3.58 -20.80
N ALA A 186 -22.55 -4.67 -21.23
CA ALA A 186 -24.00 -4.84 -21.19
C ALA A 186 -24.53 -5.18 -19.78
N THR A 187 -23.67 -5.79 -18.94
CA THR A 187 -23.90 -6.05 -17.51
C THR A 187 -22.55 -6.12 -16.79
N THR A 188 -22.57 -5.97 -15.48
CA THR A 188 -21.41 -6.20 -14.58
C THR A 188 -21.71 -7.28 -13.53
N VAL A 189 -22.80 -8.03 -13.72
CA VAL A 189 -23.22 -9.15 -12.87
C VAL A 189 -22.79 -10.46 -13.54
N PRO A 190 -22.07 -11.37 -12.84
CA PRO A 190 -21.58 -12.62 -13.42
C PRO A 190 -22.71 -13.66 -13.61
N ALA A 191 -22.52 -14.59 -14.55
CA ALA A 191 -23.47 -15.66 -14.84
C ALA A 191 -23.02 -17.06 -14.37
N LEU A 192 -21.72 -17.29 -14.19
CA LEU A 192 -21.18 -18.44 -13.44
C LEU A 192 -20.94 -18.07 -11.98
N SER A 193 -21.01 -19.07 -11.08
CA SER A 193 -20.58 -18.90 -9.68
C SER A 193 -19.10 -19.23 -9.49
N ALA A 194 -18.52 -18.61 -8.47
CA ALA A 194 -17.20 -18.92 -7.92
C ALA A 194 -16.96 -20.43 -7.74
N GLU A 195 -17.87 -21.18 -7.10
CA GLU A 195 -17.70 -22.62 -6.87
C GLU A 195 -17.70 -23.43 -8.18
N THR A 196 -18.41 -22.97 -9.21
CA THR A 196 -18.48 -23.66 -10.50
C THR A 196 -17.13 -23.56 -11.22
N ALA A 197 -16.54 -22.37 -11.23
CA ALA A 197 -15.20 -22.14 -11.79
C ALA A 197 -14.11 -22.84 -10.94
N ALA A 198 -14.25 -22.83 -9.61
CA ALA A 198 -13.39 -23.58 -8.69
C ALA A 198 -13.38 -25.09 -8.94
N GLN A 199 -14.55 -25.69 -9.22
CA GLN A 199 -14.65 -27.12 -9.55
C GLN A 199 -13.96 -27.46 -10.88
N GLN A 200 -13.92 -26.54 -11.85
CA GLN A 200 -13.13 -26.72 -13.07
C GLN A 200 -11.63 -26.73 -12.75
N VAL A 201 -11.17 -25.85 -11.86
CA VAL A 201 -9.77 -25.77 -11.41
C VAL A 201 -9.34 -27.04 -10.64
N VAL A 202 -10.18 -27.57 -9.74
CA VAL A 202 -9.92 -28.87 -9.08
C VAL A 202 -9.88 -30.03 -10.09
N ALA A 203 -10.72 -29.99 -11.13
CA ALA A 203 -10.73 -31.01 -12.18
C ALA A 203 -9.50 -30.93 -13.10
N ASP A 204 -8.95 -29.74 -13.32
CA ASP A 204 -7.76 -29.49 -14.15
C ASP A 204 -6.48 -30.04 -13.49
N LEU A 205 -6.36 -29.90 -12.16
CA LEU A 205 -5.23 -30.44 -11.37
C LEU A 205 -5.28 -31.96 -11.13
N GLY A 206 -6.46 -32.58 -11.30
CA GLY A 206 -6.67 -34.00 -11.05
C GLY A 206 -6.94 -34.33 -9.58
N ALA A 207 -8.17 -34.77 -9.28
CA ALA A 207 -8.67 -34.92 -7.91
C ALA A 207 -7.87 -35.92 -7.03
N ASP A 208 -7.22 -36.92 -7.62
CA ASP A 208 -6.34 -37.88 -6.92
C ASP A 208 -4.87 -37.42 -6.82
N GLN A 209 -4.54 -36.20 -7.26
CA GLN A 209 -3.32 -35.46 -6.89
C GLN A 209 -3.58 -34.39 -5.82
N VAL A 210 -4.85 -34.09 -5.55
CA VAL A 210 -5.28 -33.28 -4.41
C VAL A 210 -5.32 -34.16 -3.15
N LYS A 211 -4.44 -33.90 -2.20
CA LYS A 211 -4.44 -34.54 -0.87
C LYS A 211 -5.68 -34.08 -0.10
N THR A 212 -6.32 -35.00 0.65
CA THR A 212 -7.55 -34.71 1.40
C THR A 212 -7.53 -35.20 2.85
N ASP A 213 -6.45 -35.87 3.28
CA ASP A 213 -6.35 -36.57 4.57
C ASP A 213 -5.34 -35.92 5.53
N TRP A 214 -5.00 -34.65 5.26
CA TRP A 214 -4.00 -33.87 5.97
C TRP A 214 -4.13 -33.91 7.50
N THR A 215 -3.04 -34.23 8.20
CA THR A 215 -2.97 -33.92 9.63
C THR A 215 -2.96 -32.40 9.84
N THR A 216 -3.21 -31.97 11.07
CA THR A 216 -3.08 -30.57 11.49
C THR A 216 -1.70 -30.01 11.16
N GLU A 217 -0.64 -30.76 11.45
CA GLU A 217 0.76 -30.39 11.18
C GLU A 217 1.09 -30.38 9.68
N GLU A 218 0.60 -31.36 8.91
CA GLU A 218 0.80 -31.38 7.44
C GLU A 218 0.10 -30.20 6.78
N ARG A 219 -1.14 -29.90 7.18
CA ARG A 219 -1.81 -28.71 6.67
C ARG A 219 -1.05 -27.46 7.08
N GLN A 220 -0.40 -27.41 8.25
CA GLN A 220 0.30 -26.22 8.80
C GLN A 220 1.49 -25.69 7.96
N LEU A 221 1.66 -26.17 6.73
CA LEU A 221 2.75 -25.85 5.81
C LEU A 221 2.26 -25.28 4.46
N ILE A 222 0.95 -25.04 4.26
CA ILE A 222 0.38 -24.66 2.93
C ILE A 222 -0.53 -23.42 2.92
N GLY A 223 -0.22 -22.37 3.70
CA GLY A 223 -0.98 -21.12 3.68
C GLY A 223 -2.50 -21.30 3.84
N GLY A 224 -2.90 -22.34 4.57
CA GLY A 224 -4.24 -22.73 4.98
C GLY A 224 -5.13 -23.24 3.86
N GLN A 225 -5.63 -22.32 3.03
CA GLN A 225 -6.82 -22.58 2.23
C GLN A 225 -6.51 -23.38 0.97
N GLU A 226 -7.11 -24.56 0.86
CA GLU A 226 -7.08 -25.38 -0.35
C GLU A 226 -7.64 -24.66 -1.61
N LEU A 227 -8.54 -23.64 -1.55
CA LEU A 227 -9.03 -22.89 -2.74
C LEU A 227 -9.62 -21.45 -2.50
N THR A 228 -9.60 -20.52 -3.48
CA THR A 228 -10.16 -19.10 -3.47
C THR A 228 -10.82 -18.60 -4.77
N THR A 229 -11.51 -17.42 -4.77
CA THR A 229 -12.11 -16.73 -5.97
C THR A 229 -12.29 -15.17 -5.86
N GLU A 230 -12.30 -14.40 -6.97
CA GLU A 230 -12.43 -12.91 -7.12
C GLU A 230 -13.18 -12.44 -8.39
N LEU A 231 -13.86 -11.28 -8.46
CA LEU A 231 -14.56 -10.77 -9.68
C LEU A 231 -14.14 -9.38 -10.20
N VAL A 232 -13.60 -9.34 -11.43
CA VAL A 232 -13.04 -8.11 -12.07
C VAL A 232 -13.58 -7.79 -13.47
N ILE A 233 -13.63 -6.49 -13.84
CA ILE A 233 -13.55 -6.05 -15.26
C ILE A 233 -12.08 -6.05 -15.68
N TYR A 234 -11.69 -7.15 -16.29
CA TYR A 234 -10.39 -7.36 -16.89
C TYR A 234 -10.44 -6.92 -18.36
N HIS A 235 -9.40 -6.25 -18.84
CA HIS A 235 -9.17 -6.00 -20.27
C HIS A 235 -8.04 -6.93 -20.73
N PRO A 236 -8.32 -8.09 -21.36
CA PRO A 236 -7.28 -9.03 -21.75
C PRO A 236 -6.29 -8.37 -22.71
N ASN A 237 -5.00 -8.37 -22.37
CA ASN A 237 -3.95 -7.67 -23.11
C ASN A 237 -4.16 -6.14 -23.24
N ARG A 238 -5.03 -5.54 -22.41
CA ARG A 238 -5.26 -4.09 -22.24
C ARG A 238 -5.70 -3.34 -23.51
N GLN A 239 -6.44 -4.03 -24.38
CA GLN A 239 -7.17 -3.40 -25.49
C GLN A 239 -8.39 -2.63 -24.94
N LEU A 240 -8.61 -1.39 -25.41
CA LEU A 240 -9.61 -0.44 -24.87
C LEU A 240 -11.06 -0.77 -25.23
N ASP A 241 -11.27 -1.80 -26.04
CA ASP A 241 -12.53 -2.30 -26.59
C ASP A 241 -12.68 -3.83 -26.40
N ALA A 242 -11.92 -4.38 -25.44
CA ALA A 242 -11.90 -5.80 -25.09
C ALA A 242 -12.35 -6.10 -23.65
N GLU A 243 -13.13 -5.21 -23.02
CA GLU A 243 -13.61 -5.37 -21.64
C GLU A 243 -14.32 -6.73 -21.40
N ARG A 244 -13.95 -7.45 -20.33
CA ARG A 244 -14.54 -8.73 -19.91
C ARG A 244 -14.76 -8.78 -18.41
N LEU A 245 -15.79 -9.51 -17.98
CA LEU A 245 -16.04 -9.82 -16.58
C LEU A 245 -15.47 -11.20 -16.25
N ALA A 246 -14.58 -11.31 -15.27
CA ALA A 246 -13.81 -12.53 -15.00
C ALA A 246 -13.70 -12.86 -13.51
N TRP A 247 -13.75 -14.16 -13.19
CA TRP A 247 -13.38 -14.72 -11.90
C TRP A 247 -11.85 -14.96 -11.80
N HIS A 248 -11.23 -14.82 -10.63
CA HIS A 248 -9.80 -15.11 -10.40
C HIS A 248 -9.58 -15.93 -9.11
N ILE A 249 -8.88 -17.06 -9.22
CA ILE A 249 -9.00 -18.26 -8.38
C ILE A 249 -7.60 -18.78 -7.99
N THR A 250 -7.46 -19.48 -6.86
CA THR A 250 -6.18 -20.12 -6.44
C THR A 250 -6.43 -21.43 -5.68
N ILE A 251 -5.50 -22.39 -5.64
CA ILE A 251 -5.65 -23.74 -5.05
C ILE A 251 -4.31 -24.37 -4.58
N TYR A 252 -4.29 -25.11 -3.47
CA TYR A 252 -3.14 -25.94 -3.02
C TYR A 252 -3.47 -27.45 -3.12
N PRO A 253 -2.93 -28.23 -4.06
CA PRO A 253 -3.23 -29.66 -4.17
C PRO A 253 -2.48 -30.54 -3.15
N ASN A 254 -1.29 -30.17 -2.68
CA ASN A 254 -0.54 -30.95 -1.69
C ASN A 254 0.50 -30.09 -0.98
N LEU A 255 1.21 -30.68 0.00
CA LEU A 255 2.23 -30.10 0.87
C LEU A 255 3.31 -29.23 0.17
N LEU A 256 3.43 -29.34 -1.16
CA LEU A 256 4.57 -28.84 -1.94
C LEU A 256 4.13 -28.07 -3.21
N ARG A 257 2.85 -27.65 -3.35
CA ARG A 257 2.33 -26.94 -4.55
C ARG A 257 1.16 -25.99 -4.29
N ARG A 258 1.00 -24.96 -5.14
CA ARG A 258 -0.01 -23.89 -5.03
C ARG A 258 -0.23 -23.15 -6.37
N HIS A 259 -1.41 -23.28 -6.99
CA HIS A 259 -1.71 -22.74 -8.31
C HIS A 259 -2.73 -21.58 -8.34
N MET A 260 -2.61 -20.62 -9.27
CA MET A 260 -3.53 -19.48 -9.51
C MET A 260 -4.19 -19.58 -10.89
N TYR A 261 -5.42 -19.08 -11.10
CA TYR A 261 -6.28 -19.26 -12.29
C TYR A 261 -7.27 -18.10 -12.54
N PHE A 262 -7.28 -17.44 -13.70
CA PHE A 262 -8.42 -16.59 -14.14
C PHE A 262 -9.43 -17.41 -14.95
N VAL A 263 -10.73 -17.13 -14.81
CA VAL A 263 -11.85 -17.85 -15.44
C VAL A 263 -12.96 -16.87 -15.86
N ASP A 264 -13.40 -16.91 -17.12
CA ASP A 264 -14.46 -16.04 -17.64
C ASP A 264 -15.78 -16.17 -16.86
N ALA A 265 -16.32 -15.06 -16.37
CA ALA A 265 -17.44 -15.06 -15.43
C ALA A 265 -18.82 -15.24 -16.07
N GLU A 266 -18.90 -15.32 -17.39
CA GLU A 266 -20.11 -15.71 -18.13
C GLU A 266 -20.07 -17.18 -18.58
N THR A 267 -18.89 -17.72 -18.88
CA THR A 267 -18.73 -18.98 -19.63
C THR A 267 -17.95 -20.09 -18.92
N GLY A 268 -17.17 -19.79 -17.89
CA GLY A 268 -16.30 -20.78 -17.22
C GLY A 268 -15.05 -21.14 -18.02
N ALA A 269 -14.70 -20.41 -19.08
CA ALA A 269 -13.45 -20.64 -19.79
C ALA A 269 -12.26 -20.12 -18.95
N ILE A 270 -11.29 -20.99 -18.62
CA ILE A 270 -10.04 -20.54 -17.98
C ILE A 270 -9.32 -19.58 -18.95
N ILE A 271 -9.08 -18.36 -18.49
CA ILE A 271 -8.39 -17.28 -19.21
C ILE A 271 -6.87 -17.38 -19.01
N HIS A 272 -6.38 -17.81 -17.84
CA HIS A 272 -4.95 -17.77 -17.44
C HIS A 272 -4.63 -18.67 -16.20
N HIS A 273 -3.41 -19.20 -15.97
CA HIS A 273 -3.02 -19.94 -14.72
C HIS A 273 -1.48 -20.14 -14.45
N TYR A 274 -1.01 -20.44 -13.19
CA TYR A 274 0.42 -20.68 -12.75
C TYR A 274 0.62 -21.44 -11.36
N ASP A 275 1.84 -21.69 -10.77
CA ASP A 275 2.19 -22.58 -9.56
C ASP A 275 3.41 -22.12 -8.62
N TYR A 276 3.74 -22.77 -7.46
CA TYR A 276 4.64 -22.37 -6.30
C TYR A 276 5.29 -23.52 -5.37
N THR A 277 6.06 -23.19 -4.28
CA THR A 277 6.35 -23.92 -2.95
C THR A 277 7.70 -24.71 -2.66
N CYS A 278 8.31 -24.63 -1.41
CA CYS A 278 9.77 -24.90 -1.00
C CYS A 278 10.14 -25.91 0.16
N GLU A 279 11.46 -26.10 0.44
CA GLU A 279 12.10 -26.89 1.53
C GLU A 279 13.25 -26.11 2.27
N PHE A 280 13.69 -26.45 3.52
CA PHE A 280 14.41 -25.67 4.62
C PHE A 280 15.98 -25.89 4.70
N VAL A 281 16.95 -25.32 5.49
CA VAL A 281 18.45 -25.74 5.66
C VAL A 281 19.08 -25.98 7.10
N PRO A 282 20.03 -26.92 7.40
CA PRO A 282 20.27 -27.50 8.76
C PRO A 282 21.59 -27.13 9.52
N LYS A 283 21.78 -27.74 10.71
CA LYS A 283 22.91 -27.52 11.68
C LYS A 283 24.10 -28.51 11.63
N GLY A 284 25.30 -27.99 11.87
CA GLY A 284 26.53 -28.73 12.24
C GLY A 284 27.47 -27.88 13.13
N SER A 285 28.31 -28.50 13.97
CA SER A 285 29.11 -27.78 15.01
C SER A 285 30.62 -27.94 14.86
N HIS A 286 31.38 -26.84 14.84
CA HIS A 286 32.85 -26.84 14.81
C HIS A 286 33.46 -25.94 15.90
N PRO A 287 34.41 -26.44 16.71
CA PRO A 287 35.20 -25.62 17.63
C PRO A 287 36.62 -25.38 17.09
N ALA A 288 36.92 -24.10 16.79
CA ALA A 288 38.25 -23.48 16.77
C ALA A 288 39.44 -24.27 16.16
N ASP A 289 39.62 -24.12 14.85
CA ASP A 289 40.91 -23.66 14.32
C ASP A 289 40.67 -22.34 13.58
N ALA A 290 41.71 -21.51 13.40
CA ALA A 290 41.51 -20.06 13.18
C ALA A 290 41.04 -19.66 11.77
N GLY A 291 39.72 -19.62 11.56
CA GLY A 291 39.11 -18.87 10.46
C GLY A 291 39.21 -17.34 10.65
N GLY A 292 39.09 -16.59 9.55
CA GLY A 292 39.25 -15.13 9.55
C GLY A 292 39.13 -14.48 8.16
N PRO A 293 39.12 -13.13 8.09
CA PRO A 293 39.06 -12.39 6.83
C PRO A 293 40.37 -12.55 6.05
N VAL A 294 40.25 -12.79 4.75
CA VAL A 294 41.36 -12.97 3.79
C VAL A 294 41.08 -12.19 2.51
N THR A 295 42.11 -11.96 1.70
CA THR A 295 41.95 -11.41 0.34
C THR A 295 42.06 -12.55 -0.67
N ALA A 296 40.97 -12.81 -1.38
CA ALA A 296 40.91 -13.73 -2.50
C ALA A 296 41.01 -12.98 -3.83
N SER A 297 41.12 -13.72 -4.92
CA SER A 297 41.20 -13.19 -6.29
C SER A 297 40.58 -14.16 -7.28
N GLY A 298 40.39 -13.72 -8.52
CA GLY A 298 39.90 -14.59 -9.60
C GLY A 298 39.64 -13.81 -10.88
N LEU A 299 39.43 -14.51 -11.99
CA LEU A 299 38.93 -13.89 -13.20
C LEU A 299 37.42 -13.65 -13.07
N ASP A 300 36.97 -12.44 -13.38
CA ASP A 300 35.55 -12.13 -13.59
C ASP A 300 35.08 -12.66 -14.96
N LEU A 301 33.80 -12.44 -15.28
CA LEU A 301 33.23 -12.78 -16.59
C LEU A 301 34.00 -12.15 -17.76
N ASN A 302 34.40 -10.90 -17.62
CA ASN A 302 35.02 -10.08 -18.68
C ASN A 302 36.53 -10.36 -18.83
N ASN A 303 37.08 -11.29 -18.03
CA ASN A 303 38.46 -11.78 -18.00
C ASN A 303 39.46 -10.85 -17.31
N VAL A 304 38.99 -9.91 -16.50
CA VAL A 304 39.82 -9.09 -15.62
C VAL A 304 40.07 -9.85 -14.31
N ASN A 305 41.31 -9.86 -13.83
CA ASN A 305 41.64 -10.50 -12.55
C ASN A 305 41.30 -9.56 -11.39
N ARG A 306 40.18 -9.80 -10.71
CA ARG A 306 39.73 -9.04 -9.53
C ARG A 306 40.40 -9.55 -8.25
N SER A 307 40.34 -8.74 -7.20
CA SER A 307 40.87 -9.02 -5.86
C SER A 307 39.89 -8.49 -4.82
N PHE A 308 39.36 -9.35 -3.96
CA PHE A 308 38.19 -9.08 -3.11
C PHE A 308 38.38 -9.68 -1.71
N GLY A 309 37.63 -9.17 -0.72
CA GLY A 309 37.61 -9.76 0.62
C GLY A 309 36.83 -11.09 0.63
N ALA A 310 37.14 -11.96 1.58
CA ALA A 310 36.50 -13.27 1.75
C ALA A 310 36.73 -13.78 3.18
N TRP A 311 36.02 -14.82 3.60
CA TRP A 311 36.23 -15.47 4.89
C TRP A 311 36.85 -16.86 4.69
N MET A 312 38.04 -17.09 5.25
CA MET A 312 38.62 -18.43 5.30
C MET A 312 38.17 -19.12 6.58
N ASP A 313 37.74 -20.38 6.49
CA ASP A 313 37.61 -21.28 7.64
C ASP A 313 38.20 -22.66 7.30
N GLY A 314 39.06 -23.16 8.19
CA GLY A 314 39.91 -24.34 7.93
C GLY A 314 40.74 -24.22 6.66
N SER A 315 40.30 -24.87 5.59
CA SER A 315 40.93 -24.84 4.25
C SER A 315 39.99 -24.32 3.14
N THR A 316 38.81 -23.85 3.52
CA THR A 316 37.77 -23.36 2.62
C THR A 316 37.72 -21.84 2.70
N ILE A 317 37.66 -21.18 1.55
CA ILE A 317 37.46 -19.74 1.43
C ILE A 317 36.02 -19.54 0.95
N TYR A 318 35.23 -18.82 1.74
CA TYR A 318 33.84 -18.46 1.47
C TYR A 318 33.74 -17.00 1.02
N LEU A 319 32.80 -16.70 0.12
CA LEU A 319 32.51 -15.35 -0.37
C LEU A 319 31.68 -14.54 0.64
N GLU A 320 32.27 -14.33 1.81
CA GLU A 320 31.79 -13.44 2.87
C GLU A 320 32.85 -12.36 3.13
N ASP A 321 32.65 -11.15 2.60
CA ASP A 321 33.58 -10.05 2.78
C ASP A 321 33.39 -9.37 4.15
N ALA A 322 34.14 -9.88 5.13
CA ALA A 322 34.29 -9.33 6.47
C ALA A 322 35.39 -8.25 6.57
N SER A 323 35.95 -7.76 5.46
CA SER A 323 36.94 -6.67 5.45
C SER A 323 36.31 -5.28 5.41
N GLN A 324 35.00 -5.20 5.14
CA GLN A 324 34.26 -3.95 4.98
C GLN A 324 33.97 -3.28 6.34
N PRO A 325 34.00 -1.93 6.44
CA PRO A 325 33.76 -1.20 7.69
C PRO A 325 32.42 -1.44 8.41
N MET A 326 31.44 -2.04 7.75
CA MET A 326 30.18 -2.47 8.37
C MET A 326 30.32 -3.72 9.26
N PHE A 327 31.39 -4.51 9.13
CA PHE A 327 31.49 -5.84 9.74
C PHE A 327 31.53 -5.83 11.28
N ASN A 328 30.49 -6.39 11.90
CA ASN A 328 30.38 -6.57 13.34
C ASN A 328 30.87 -7.96 13.75
N ALA A 329 32.19 -8.08 13.90
CA ALA A 329 32.87 -9.29 14.39
C ALA A 329 32.39 -9.75 15.79
N GLY A 330 31.77 -8.87 16.59
CA GLY A 330 31.29 -9.19 17.94
C GLY A 330 29.89 -9.83 17.98
N ALA A 331 29.13 -9.76 16.88
CA ALA A 331 27.77 -10.30 16.77
C ALA A 331 27.61 -11.33 15.63
N SER A 332 28.60 -11.42 14.72
CA SER A 332 28.64 -12.40 13.63
C SER A 332 28.99 -13.81 14.11
N ASN A 333 28.37 -14.83 13.52
CA ASN A 333 28.82 -16.22 13.61
C ASN A 333 29.32 -16.65 12.22
N MET A 334 30.63 -16.76 12.05
CA MET A 334 31.26 -17.00 10.76
C MET A 334 31.75 -18.46 10.62
N PRO A 335 31.66 -19.08 9.43
CA PRO A 335 30.97 -18.59 8.23
C PRO A 335 29.44 -18.80 8.28
N GLY A 336 28.70 -18.13 7.40
CA GLY A 336 27.28 -18.42 7.13
C GLY A 336 26.26 -17.69 8.01
N SER A 337 26.67 -16.87 8.98
CA SER A 337 25.80 -15.95 9.72
C SER A 337 26.50 -14.63 10.10
N PRO A 338 26.99 -13.87 9.10
CA PRO A 338 27.60 -12.56 9.30
C PRO A 338 26.58 -11.49 9.73
N ILE A 339 27.10 -10.42 10.32
CA ILE A 339 26.42 -9.14 10.51
C ILE A 339 27.35 -8.04 9.99
N GLY A 340 26.94 -7.37 8.92
CA GLY A 340 27.72 -6.38 8.19
C GLY A 340 28.76 -6.98 7.24
N ALA A 341 28.41 -8.01 6.46
CA ALA A 341 29.27 -8.54 5.40
C ALA A 341 28.59 -8.51 4.02
N ILE A 342 29.41 -8.58 2.97
CA ILE A 342 28.94 -8.85 1.60
C ILE A 342 29.01 -10.36 1.37
N VAL A 343 27.91 -10.97 0.97
CA VAL A 343 27.74 -12.43 0.94
C VAL A 343 27.27 -12.86 -0.44
N SER A 344 28.00 -13.78 -1.08
CA SER A 344 27.62 -14.29 -2.40
C SER A 344 27.31 -15.78 -2.40
N LEU A 345 26.11 -16.10 -2.88
CA LEU A 345 25.45 -17.40 -2.81
C LEU A 345 25.32 -17.99 -4.22
N ASP A 346 25.73 -19.24 -4.38
CA ASP A 346 25.54 -19.99 -5.63
C ASP A 346 24.13 -20.61 -5.61
N ALA A 347 23.23 -20.16 -6.50
CA ALA A 347 21.89 -20.70 -6.71
C ALA A 347 21.88 -21.96 -7.60
N LYS A 348 23.06 -22.50 -7.94
CA LYS A 348 23.31 -23.82 -8.56
C LYS A 348 22.62 -24.07 -9.90
N ASN A 349 22.16 -23.03 -10.59
CA ASN A 349 21.32 -23.10 -11.79
C ASN A 349 19.92 -23.67 -11.46
N THR A 350 19.36 -23.22 -10.34
CA THR A 350 17.99 -23.49 -9.88
C THR A 350 17.26 -22.16 -9.68
N SER A 351 15.92 -22.22 -9.68
CA SER A 351 15.07 -21.04 -9.61
C SER A 351 14.45 -20.89 -8.23
N PRO A 352 14.46 -19.69 -7.61
CA PRO A 352 13.72 -19.43 -6.37
C PRO A 352 12.19 -19.48 -6.55
N GLU A 353 11.69 -19.64 -7.78
CA GLU A 353 10.26 -19.87 -8.08
C GLU A 353 9.89 -21.35 -8.00
N VAL A 354 10.67 -22.25 -8.63
CA VAL A 354 10.52 -23.71 -8.47
C VAL A 354 11.29 -24.17 -7.24
N GLN A 355 10.81 -23.60 -6.16
CA GLN A 355 11.23 -23.71 -4.78
C GLN A 355 11.50 -25.17 -4.34
N SER A 356 10.67 -26.15 -4.71
CA SER A 356 10.91 -27.60 -4.45
C SER A 356 12.17 -28.19 -5.11
N THR A 357 12.90 -27.40 -5.91
CA THR A 357 14.21 -27.73 -6.47
C THR A 357 15.28 -26.65 -6.20
N PHE A 358 14.94 -25.60 -5.44
CA PHE A 358 15.78 -24.42 -5.25
C PHE A 358 16.92 -24.67 -4.24
N ASP A 359 18.05 -25.14 -4.75
CA ASP A 359 19.22 -25.43 -3.95
C ASP A 359 20.23 -24.28 -4.06
N TYR A 360 20.68 -23.75 -2.92
CA TYR A 360 21.79 -22.79 -2.88
C TYR A 360 22.88 -23.16 -1.89
N ALA A 361 24.05 -22.55 -2.04
CA ALA A 361 25.17 -22.69 -1.11
C ALA A 361 25.94 -21.37 -0.99
N LEU A 362 26.60 -21.17 0.15
CA LEU A 362 27.60 -20.12 0.28
C LEU A 362 28.74 -20.36 -0.71
N GLY A 363 29.02 -19.36 -1.55
CA GLY A 363 30.03 -19.45 -2.60
C GLY A 363 31.39 -19.77 -2.00
N ALA A 364 31.97 -20.91 -2.38
CA ALA A 364 33.13 -21.47 -1.67
C ALA A 364 34.21 -22.00 -2.62
N SER A 365 35.46 -21.99 -2.16
CA SER A 365 36.63 -22.44 -2.90
C SER A 365 37.67 -23.05 -1.96
N GLY A 366 38.34 -24.13 -2.37
CA GLY A 366 39.55 -24.64 -1.70
C GLY A 366 40.84 -23.88 -2.09
N SER A 367 40.70 -22.66 -2.63
CA SER A 367 41.77 -21.88 -3.25
C SER A 367 41.51 -20.38 -3.12
N MET A 368 42.55 -19.61 -2.77
CA MET A 368 42.56 -18.13 -2.78
C MET A 368 42.39 -17.53 -4.20
N VAL A 369 42.52 -18.37 -5.24
CA VAL A 369 42.15 -18.03 -6.62
C VAL A 369 40.86 -18.78 -6.97
N PHE A 370 39.77 -18.05 -7.13
CA PHE A 370 38.47 -18.55 -7.57
C PHE A 370 38.44 -18.70 -9.09
N ASN A 371 37.90 -19.83 -9.55
CA ASN A 371 37.74 -20.15 -10.98
C ASN A 371 36.30 -19.98 -11.47
N ASN A 372 35.32 -19.80 -10.58
CA ASN A 372 33.93 -19.51 -10.94
C ASN A 372 33.78 -18.01 -11.23
N LYS A 373 33.70 -17.66 -12.52
CA LYS A 373 33.58 -16.28 -13.00
C LYS A 373 32.31 -15.59 -12.51
N ASN A 374 31.17 -16.28 -12.48
CA ASN A 374 29.90 -15.72 -12.00
C ASN A 374 30.00 -15.32 -10.53
N ALA A 375 30.62 -16.19 -9.72
CA ALA A 375 30.86 -15.94 -8.30
C ALA A 375 31.79 -14.73 -8.06
N VAL A 376 32.89 -14.64 -8.82
CA VAL A 376 33.83 -13.50 -8.76
C VAL A 376 33.13 -12.20 -9.18
N SER A 377 32.39 -12.23 -10.28
CA SER A 377 31.63 -11.08 -10.80
C SER A 377 30.58 -10.56 -9.81
N ALA A 378 29.65 -11.40 -9.37
CA ALA A 378 28.58 -10.97 -8.47
C ALA A 378 29.11 -10.42 -7.14
N HIS A 379 30.16 -11.04 -6.59
CA HIS A 379 30.82 -10.58 -5.36
C HIS A 379 31.59 -9.27 -5.56
N TRP A 380 32.27 -9.12 -6.70
CA TRP A 380 32.98 -7.89 -7.06
C TRP A 380 32.01 -6.70 -7.23
N ASN A 381 30.88 -6.89 -7.90
CA ASN A 381 29.90 -5.84 -8.13
C ASN A 381 29.35 -5.33 -6.79
N ALA A 382 28.88 -6.23 -5.92
CA ALA A 382 28.39 -5.87 -4.60
C ALA A 382 29.44 -5.13 -3.75
N ALA A 383 30.72 -5.53 -3.84
CA ALA A 383 31.83 -4.84 -3.17
C ALA A 383 32.10 -3.43 -3.71
N MET A 384 32.04 -3.25 -5.03
CA MET A 384 32.21 -1.93 -5.66
C MET A 384 31.03 -1.00 -5.37
N SER A 385 29.80 -1.49 -5.49
CA SER A 385 28.57 -0.73 -5.19
C SER A 385 28.50 -0.31 -3.71
N TYR A 386 28.89 -1.17 -2.76
CA TYR A 386 29.06 -0.80 -1.35
C TYR A 386 30.13 0.29 -1.17
N GLN A 387 31.31 0.11 -1.78
CA GLN A 387 32.41 1.07 -1.66
C GLN A 387 32.07 2.43 -2.27
N TYR A 388 31.28 2.47 -3.34
CA TYR A 388 30.73 3.70 -3.89
C TYR A 388 29.84 4.41 -2.86
N TYR A 389 28.78 3.76 -2.37
CA TYR A 389 27.87 4.38 -1.41
C TYR A 389 28.55 4.84 -0.11
N LEU A 390 29.52 4.06 0.39
CA LEU A 390 30.31 4.43 1.56
C LEU A 390 31.27 5.59 1.28
N SER A 391 32.17 5.46 0.31
CA SER A 391 33.26 6.43 0.10
C SER A 391 32.80 7.72 -0.57
N THR A 392 31.81 7.62 -1.47
CA THR A 392 31.20 8.76 -2.13
C THR A 392 30.16 9.38 -1.20
N HIS A 393 29.10 8.67 -0.81
CA HIS A 393 27.93 9.26 -0.15
C HIS A 393 27.92 9.20 1.38
N SER A 394 28.95 8.61 2.02
CA SER A 394 28.97 8.32 3.47
C SER A 394 27.82 7.40 3.95
N ARG A 395 27.18 6.66 3.04
CA ARG A 395 26.10 5.72 3.35
C ARG A 395 26.69 4.35 3.70
N ASN A 396 26.46 3.88 4.93
CA ASN A 396 26.98 2.60 5.38
C ASN A 396 26.03 1.45 4.99
N SER A 397 26.29 0.79 3.85
CA SER A 397 25.43 -0.28 3.30
C SER A 397 24.03 0.19 2.88
N ILE A 398 23.22 -0.74 2.35
CA ILE A 398 21.87 -0.54 1.81
C ILE A 398 20.98 0.22 2.82
N ASN A 399 20.94 -0.22 4.07
CA ASN A 399 20.15 0.40 5.15
C ASN A 399 20.80 1.63 5.83
N GLY A 400 21.92 2.14 5.30
CA GLY A 400 22.66 3.27 5.88
C GLY A 400 23.31 2.99 7.24
N SER A 401 23.13 1.80 7.81
CA SER A 401 23.50 1.42 9.18
C SER A 401 24.42 0.19 9.26
N GLY A 402 24.89 -0.33 8.12
CA GLY A 402 25.82 -1.47 8.05
C GLY A 402 25.16 -2.86 8.03
N GLY A 403 23.96 -2.98 7.45
CA GLY A 403 23.35 -4.29 7.19
C GLY A 403 24.13 -5.15 6.18
N ASN A 404 23.89 -6.46 6.17
CA ASN A 404 24.45 -7.37 5.16
C ASN A 404 24.02 -6.99 3.74
N ILE A 405 24.83 -7.41 2.76
CA ILE A 405 24.53 -7.29 1.33
C ILE A 405 24.60 -8.70 0.74
N PHE A 406 23.49 -9.21 0.21
CA PHE A 406 23.40 -10.56 -0.35
C PHE A 406 23.34 -10.56 -1.88
N SER A 407 24.00 -11.51 -2.53
CA SER A 407 24.02 -11.68 -3.98
C SER A 407 23.90 -13.14 -4.38
N PHE A 408 22.83 -13.53 -5.07
CA PHE A 408 22.67 -14.85 -5.67
C PHE A 408 23.17 -14.83 -7.12
N TYR A 409 24.03 -15.77 -7.49
CA TYR A 409 24.48 -15.98 -8.87
C TYR A 409 24.18 -17.42 -9.31
N ASN A 410 24.23 -17.69 -10.61
CA ASN A 410 23.72 -18.92 -11.22
C ASN A 410 22.21 -19.12 -10.99
N VAL A 411 21.40 -18.06 -11.10
CA VAL A 411 19.93 -18.17 -11.00
C VAL A 411 19.34 -18.70 -12.31
N SER A 412 18.31 -19.55 -12.24
CA SER A 412 17.56 -20.06 -13.40
C SER A 412 16.11 -19.56 -13.42
N GLU A 413 15.49 -19.61 -14.60
CA GLU A 413 14.02 -19.50 -14.71
C GLU A 413 13.35 -20.75 -14.12
N ALA A 414 12.04 -20.66 -13.84
CA ALA A 414 11.23 -21.74 -13.31
C ALA A 414 11.26 -23.03 -14.15
N ASP A 415 11.37 -22.94 -15.48
CA ASP A 415 11.45 -24.09 -16.37
C ASP A 415 12.85 -24.76 -16.40
N GLY A 416 13.79 -24.28 -15.59
CA GLY A 416 15.18 -24.72 -15.56
C GLY A 416 16.03 -24.16 -16.72
N SER A 417 15.48 -23.23 -17.52
CA SER A 417 16.26 -22.49 -18.51
C SER A 417 17.09 -21.37 -17.86
N SER A 418 17.99 -20.79 -18.64
CA SER A 418 18.99 -19.84 -18.15
C SER A 418 18.38 -18.44 -18.03
N MET A 419 18.32 -17.89 -16.81
CA MET A 419 17.62 -16.63 -16.56
C MET A 419 18.26 -15.47 -17.34
N GLU A 420 17.46 -14.79 -18.15
CA GLU A 420 17.88 -13.61 -18.95
C GLU A 420 17.59 -12.29 -18.23
N ASN A 421 17.57 -12.31 -16.89
CA ASN A 421 17.28 -11.14 -16.05
C ASN A 421 18.19 -11.06 -14.80
N ALA A 422 18.17 -9.89 -14.16
CA ALA A 422 18.66 -9.65 -12.80
C ALA A 422 17.60 -8.86 -12.02
N TYR A 423 17.61 -8.91 -10.68
CA TYR A 423 16.64 -8.17 -9.86
C TYR A 423 17.07 -7.98 -8.39
N TRP A 424 16.56 -6.91 -7.78
CA TRP A 424 16.44 -6.71 -6.33
C TRP A 424 15.09 -7.21 -5.82
N ASN A 425 15.09 -7.89 -4.67
CA ASN A 425 13.88 -8.50 -4.08
C ASN A 425 13.52 -7.98 -2.67
N GLY A 426 14.07 -6.86 -2.23
CA GLY A 426 13.94 -6.34 -0.85
C GLY A 426 14.99 -6.89 0.14
N ALA A 427 15.76 -7.93 -0.22
CA ALA A 427 16.76 -8.53 0.66
C ALA A 427 18.11 -8.88 -0.01
N ALA A 428 18.10 -9.20 -1.30
CA ALA A 428 19.26 -9.66 -2.07
C ALA A 428 19.16 -9.24 -3.55
N MET A 429 20.32 -9.18 -4.20
CA MET A 429 20.45 -9.06 -5.65
C MET A 429 20.51 -10.47 -6.26
N TRP A 430 19.88 -10.68 -7.41
CA TRP A 430 19.79 -11.98 -8.07
C TRP A 430 20.29 -11.86 -9.52
N TYR A 431 21.21 -12.74 -9.93
CA TYR A 431 21.87 -12.67 -11.24
C TYR A 431 21.66 -13.94 -12.07
N GLY A 432 20.96 -13.77 -13.19
CA GLY A 432 20.77 -14.80 -14.20
C GLY A 432 22.03 -15.08 -15.01
N ASN A 433 22.10 -16.27 -15.58
CA ASN A 433 23.23 -16.73 -16.41
C ASN A 433 23.19 -16.22 -17.86
N GLY A 434 22.09 -15.58 -18.29
CA GLY A 434 21.88 -15.13 -19.67
C GLY A 434 21.72 -16.28 -20.68
N GLY A 435 21.42 -15.96 -21.93
CA GLY A 435 21.20 -16.95 -22.98
C GLY A 435 21.42 -16.41 -24.39
N ALA A 436 20.32 -16.13 -25.09
CA ALA A 436 20.32 -15.71 -26.48
C ALA A 436 20.48 -14.19 -26.65
N PHE A 437 20.03 -13.41 -25.68
CA PHE A 437 20.06 -11.94 -25.69
C PHE A 437 21.15 -11.39 -24.76
N PHE A 438 21.34 -12.00 -23.59
CA PHE A 438 22.38 -11.61 -22.62
C PHE A 438 23.46 -12.69 -22.43
N LYS A 439 24.61 -12.25 -21.92
CA LYS A 439 25.61 -13.05 -21.18
C LYS A 439 25.15 -13.15 -19.72
N SER A 440 25.89 -13.84 -18.85
CA SER A 440 25.60 -13.83 -17.41
C SER A 440 25.57 -12.40 -16.87
N LEU A 441 24.45 -12.02 -16.23
CA LEU A 441 24.13 -10.62 -15.92
C LEU A 441 24.97 -10.04 -14.78
N ALA A 442 25.57 -10.90 -13.95
CA ALA A 442 26.66 -10.51 -13.05
C ALA A 442 27.88 -9.91 -13.80
N GLY A 443 27.97 -10.05 -15.13
CA GLY A 443 29.06 -9.51 -15.94
C GLY A 443 29.06 -7.98 -16.06
N GLY A 444 27.92 -7.32 -15.81
CA GLY A 444 27.81 -5.86 -15.81
C GLY A 444 28.00 -5.31 -14.40
N LEU A 445 28.99 -4.44 -14.20
CA LEU A 445 29.20 -3.76 -12.93
C LEU A 445 28.11 -2.68 -12.72
N ASP A 446 27.69 -2.04 -13.79
CA ASP A 446 26.50 -1.18 -13.88
C ASP A 446 25.23 -1.92 -13.38
N VAL A 447 24.97 -3.13 -13.86
CA VAL A 447 23.81 -3.96 -13.47
C VAL A 447 23.87 -4.26 -11.97
N GLY A 448 25.02 -4.69 -11.46
CA GLY A 448 25.20 -4.88 -10.00
C GLY A 448 25.28 -3.58 -9.17
N GLY A 449 25.33 -2.42 -9.84
CA GLY A 449 25.05 -1.11 -9.24
C GLY A 449 23.55 -0.88 -9.13
N HIS A 450 22.84 -1.02 -10.26
CA HIS A 450 21.38 -0.89 -10.40
C HIS A 450 20.63 -1.72 -9.35
N GLU A 451 20.92 -3.02 -9.24
CA GLU A 451 20.25 -3.89 -8.26
C GLU A 451 20.51 -3.46 -6.80
N LEU A 452 21.73 -3.05 -6.45
CA LEU A 452 22.01 -2.58 -5.08
C LEU A 452 21.32 -1.25 -4.79
N THR A 453 21.17 -0.40 -5.81
CA THR A 453 20.55 0.92 -5.68
C THR A 453 19.05 0.85 -5.44
N HIS A 454 18.31 -0.14 -5.95
CA HIS A 454 16.90 -0.32 -5.57
C HIS A 454 16.73 -0.44 -4.05
N GLY A 455 17.59 -1.23 -3.38
CA GLY A 455 17.61 -1.28 -1.92
C GLY A 455 17.99 0.04 -1.24
N VAL A 456 18.81 0.89 -1.87
CA VAL A 456 19.12 2.22 -1.34
C VAL A 456 17.93 3.18 -1.47
N ILE A 457 17.20 3.12 -2.60
CA ILE A 457 15.98 3.89 -2.84
C ILE A 457 14.89 3.47 -1.85
N GLU A 458 14.68 2.16 -1.70
CA GLU A 458 13.82 1.54 -0.69
C GLU A 458 14.11 2.06 0.73
N LYS A 459 15.39 2.14 1.12
CA LYS A 459 15.83 2.67 2.43
C LYS A 459 16.13 4.17 2.42
N THR A 460 15.47 4.93 1.54
CA THR A 460 15.46 6.42 1.53
C THR A 460 14.07 6.94 1.20
N ALA A 461 13.82 7.38 -0.03
CA ALA A 461 12.50 7.86 -0.46
C ALA A 461 11.43 6.76 -0.51
N ASN A 462 11.83 5.49 -0.50
CA ASN A 462 10.96 4.32 -0.63
C ASN A 462 10.01 4.41 -1.84
N LEU A 463 10.52 4.87 -2.98
CA LEU A 463 9.75 5.16 -4.19
C LEU A 463 8.88 3.96 -4.60
N GLU A 464 7.56 4.15 -4.50
CA GLU A 464 6.50 3.27 -4.99
C GLU A 464 6.86 2.76 -6.37
N TYR A 465 7.01 1.44 -6.53
CA TYR A 465 7.50 0.84 -7.77
C TYR A 465 6.39 0.74 -8.84
N GLN A 466 5.76 1.89 -9.12
CA GLN A 466 4.69 2.07 -10.09
C GLN A 466 4.74 3.46 -10.74
N TYR A 467 4.35 3.55 -12.01
CA TYR A 467 4.26 4.79 -12.80
C TYR A 467 5.51 5.68 -12.71
N GLU A 468 5.39 7.00 -12.47
CA GLU A 468 6.55 7.89 -12.42
C GLU A 468 7.43 7.68 -11.18
N SER A 469 6.87 7.27 -10.04
CA SER A 469 7.67 6.94 -8.84
C SER A 469 8.54 5.70 -9.10
N GLY A 470 7.98 4.68 -9.78
CA GLY A 470 8.73 3.51 -10.20
C GLY A 470 9.72 3.82 -11.31
N ALA A 471 9.38 4.68 -12.28
CA ALA A 471 10.30 5.13 -13.31
C ALA A 471 11.43 6.03 -12.77
N LEU A 472 11.20 6.70 -11.62
CA LEU A 472 12.27 7.31 -10.84
C LEU A 472 13.08 6.27 -10.08
N ASN A 473 12.47 5.23 -9.51
CA ASN A 473 13.19 4.15 -8.84
C ASN A 473 14.19 3.50 -9.81
N GLU A 474 13.72 3.10 -11.00
CA GLU A 474 14.53 2.69 -12.14
C GLU A 474 15.61 3.69 -12.56
N SER A 475 15.24 4.98 -12.66
CA SER A 475 16.19 5.99 -13.12
C SER A 475 17.26 6.31 -12.08
N PHE A 476 16.93 6.35 -10.79
CA PHE A 476 17.93 6.50 -9.74
C PHE A 476 18.85 5.27 -9.70
N ALA A 477 18.34 4.07 -9.99
CA ALA A 477 19.13 2.86 -10.18
C ALA A 477 20.10 2.96 -11.36
N ASP A 478 19.65 3.36 -12.57
CA ASP A 478 20.53 3.64 -13.72
C ASP A 478 21.52 4.80 -13.47
N VAL A 479 21.09 5.87 -12.79
CA VAL A 479 21.93 7.03 -12.44
C VAL A 479 23.09 6.62 -11.55
N PHE A 480 22.83 5.81 -10.52
CA PHE A 480 23.91 5.36 -9.64
C PHE A 480 24.71 4.21 -10.23
N ALA A 481 24.13 3.35 -11.08
CA ALA A 481 24.86 2.39 -11.91
C ALA A 481 25.97 3.08 -12.73
N VAL A 482 25.65 4.13 -13.50
CA VAL A 482 26.63 4.91 -14.28
C VAL A 482 27.55 5.80 -13.40
N CYS A 483 27.23 5.97 -12.12
CA CYS A 483 28.17 6.60 -11.17
C CYS A 483 29.13 5.59 -10.51
N ILE A 484 28.78 4.29 -10.51
CA ILE A 484 29.60 3.16 -10.05
C ILE A 484 30.51 2.68 -11.18
N ASP A 485 29.95 2.42 -12.36
CA ASP A 485 30.67 2.16 -13.60
C ASP A 485 30.64 3.40 -14.51
N ARG A 486 31.75 4.13 -14.55
CA ARG A 486 31.85 5.47 -15.15
C ARG A 486 32.47 5.47 -16.55
N ASP A 487 32.60 4.30 -17.19
CA ASP A 487 33.30 4.19 -18.47
C ASP A 487 32.49 4.79 -19.64
N ASP A 488 31.15 4.76 -19.62
CA ASP A 488 30.31 5.55 -20.56
C ASP A 488 28.93 6.05 -20.02
N TRP A 489 27.83 5.88 -20.78
CA TRP A 489 26.45 6.35 -20.55
C TRP A 489 25.41 5.34 -21.10
N LEU A 490 25.79 4.07 -21.16
CA LEU A 490 24.96 2.92 -21.49
C LEU A 490 24.52 2.21 -20.20
N ILE A 491 23.67 1.20 -20.35
CA ILE A 491 23.36 0.20 -19.32
C ILE A 491 23.32 -1.16 -20.02
N GLY A 492 23.95 -2.17 -19.43
CA GLY A 492 23.95 -3.56 -19.86
C GLY A 492 24.80 -3.86 -21.10
N GLU A 493 25.61 -2.93 -21.59
CA GLU A 493 26.49 -3.11 -22.75
C GLU A 493 27.53 -4.23 -22.57
N ASP A 494 28.11 -4.37 -21.39
CA ASP A 494 29.07 -5.44 -21.10
C ASP A 494 28.38 -6.82 -20.98
N ILE A 495 27.05 -6.88 -20.79
CA ILE A 495 26.27 -8.14 -20.76
C ILE A 495 25.48 -8.45 -22.04
N VAL A 496 25.08 -7.46 -22.85
CA VAL A 496 24.36 -7.69 -24.11
C VAL A 496 25.21 -8.52 -25.09
N GLN A 497 24.60 -9.55 -25.68
CA GLN A 497 25.24 -10.39 -26.69
C GLN A 497 25.53 -9.59 -27.97
N VAL A 498 26.67 -9.87 -28.60
CA VAL A 498 27.17 -9.06 -29.74
C VAL A 498 26.19 -9.11 -30.91
N GLY A 499 25.48 -8.01 -31.14
CA GLY A 499 24.46 -7.86 -32.18
C GLY A 499 23.04 -8.28 -31.79
N ALA A 500 22.76 -8.58 -30.51
CA ALA A 500 21.39 -8.78 -30.02
C ALA A 500 20.60 -7.47 -29.99
N THR A 501 21.25 -6.32 -29.74
CA THR A 501 20.64 -4.99 -29.86
C THR A 501 21.41 -4.10 -30.86
N PRO A 502 20.76 -3.13 -31.51
CA PRO A 502 21.40 -2.34 -32.59
C PRO A 502 22.60 -1.51 -32.16
N ASN A 503 22.70 -1.17 -30.87
CA ASN A 503 23.76 -0.34 -30.29
C ASN A 503 24.55 -1.07 -29.19
N ASN A 504 24.34 -2.39 -29.02
CA ASN A 504 24.96 -3.24 -28.01
C ASN A 504 24.80 -2.73 -26.56
N CYS A 505 23.61 -2.26 -26.20
CA CYS A 505 23.20 -1.90 -24.84
C CYS A 505 21.72 -2.26 -24.61
N LEU A 506 21.29 -2.25 -23.34
CA LEU A 506 19.89 -2.39 -22.92
C LEU A 506 19.22 -1.01 -22.86
N ARG A 507 19.80 -0.08 -22.09
CA ARG A 507 19.37 1.34 -21.98
C ARG A 507 20.52 2.26 -22.37
N HIS A 508 20.23 3.54 -22.64
CA HIS A 508 21.24 4.53 -23.02
C HIS A 508 20.85 5.92 -22.54
N MET A 509 21.49 6.43 -21.48
CA MET A 509 21.06 7.64 -20.78
C MET A 509 21.12 8.90 -21.67
N GLN A 510 22.12 9.01 -22.54
CA GLN A 510 22.26 10.14 -23.46
C GLN A 510 21.19 10.13 -24.57
N PHE A 511 20.93 8.95 -25.14
CA PHE A 511 20.00 8.76 -26.25
C PHE A 511 19.04 7.59 -25.97
N PRO A 512 18.05 7.74 -25.07
CA PRO A 512 17.16 6.65 -24.64
C PRO A 512 16.49 5.89 -25.79
N ASN A 513 16.17 6.59 -26.89
CA ASN A 513 15.61 6.00 -28.11
C ASN A 513 16.58 5.09 -28.91
N LEU A 514 17.80 4.86 -28.41
CA LEU A 514 18.80 3.94 -28.94
C LEU A 514 18.99 2.69 -28.05
N GLY A 515 18.34 2.65 -26.87
CA GLY A 515 18.18 1.42 -26.09
C GLY A 515 17.31 0.38 -26.82
N SER A 516 17.14 -0.79 -26.20
CA SER A 516 16.40 -1.91 -26.75
C SER A 516 15.65 -2.67 -25.64
N PRO A 517 14.39 -2.31 -25.34
CA PRO A 517 13.50 -1.45 -26.12
C PRO A 517 13.91 0.03 -26.17
N ALA A 518 13.56 0.71 -27.25
CA ALA A 518 13.84 2.14 -27.42
C ALA A 518 12.98 2.95 -26.44
N GLN A 519 13.62 3.57 -25.46
CA GLN A 519 12.95 4.34 -24.41
C GLN A 519 12.57 5.76 -24.88
N PRO A 520 11.50 6.36 -24.32
CA PRO A 520 11.28 7.80 -24.40
C PRO A 520 12.45 8.61 -23.82
N LYS A 521 12.74 9.74 -24.46
CA LYS A 521 13.78 10.72 -24.06
C LYS A 521 13.18 12.07 -23.67
N HIS A 522 11.85 12.17 -23.66
CA HIS A 522 11.08 13.38 -23.37
C HIS A 522 9.65 12.99 -22.91
N VAL A 523 9.03 13.71 -21.97
CA VAL A 523 7.68 13.36 -21.43
C VAL A 523 6.56 13.31 -22.47
N SER A 524 6.74 13.92 -23.64
CA SER A 524 5.79 13.79 -24.77
C SER A 524 5.84 12.44 -25.48
N GLU A 525 6.82 11.61 -25.16
CA GLU A 525 7.02 10.25 -25.68
C GLU A 525 6.68 9.20 -24.59
N GLN A 526 6.33 9.64 -23.37
CA GLN A 526 6.17 8.80 -22.18
C GLN A 526 5.11 7.71 -22.35
N TYR A 527 5.52 6.47 -22.13
CA TYR A 527 4.64 5.31 -22.09
C TYR A 527 3.87 5.32 -20.77
N MET A 528 2.76 6.04 -20.74
CA MET A 528 1.90 6.13 -19.56
C MET A 528 1.04 4.85 -19.33
N GLY A 529 1.39 3.71 -19.92
CA GLY A 529 0.60 2.47 -19.88
C GLY A 529 0.98 1.53 -18.74
N THR A 530 0.09 0.62 -18.35
CA THR A 530 0.26 -0.25 -17.17
C THR A 530 1.13 -1.50 -17.37
N GLN A 531 1.76 -1.70 -18.53
CA GLN A 531 2.84 -2.71 -18.64
C GLN A 531 4.03 -2.25 -17.81
N ASP A 532 4.90 -3.17 -17.38
CA ASP A 532 6.14 -2.79 -16.70
C ASP A 532 5.86 -1.86 -15.49
N ASN A 533 4.92 -2.27 -14.62
CA ASN A 533 4.37 -1.49 -13.51
C ASN A 533 3.96 -0.02 -13.81
N GLY A 534 3.57 0.33 -15.03
CA GLY A 534 3.33 1.75 -15.41
C GLY A 534 4.41 2.34 -16.31
N GLY A 535 5.22 1.47 -16.94
CA GLY A 535 6.38 1.84 -17.73
C GLY A 535 7.57 2.26 -16.90
N VAL A 536 7.89 1.57 -15.80
CA VAL A 536 9.00 1.97 -14.92
C VAL A 536 10.33 1.91 -15.67
N HIS A 537 10.69 0.76 -16.26
CA HIS A 537 11.91 0.59 -17.06
C HIS A 537 11.80 1.27 -18.43
N ILE A 538 10.60 1.52 -18.94
CA ILE A 538 10.39 2.27 -20.19
C ILE A 538 10.64 3.76 -19.97
N ASN A 539 9.94 4.37 -19.02
CA ASN A 539 9.93 5.82 -18.81
C ASN A 539 11.19 6.34 -18.10
N SER A 540 11.97 5.49 -17.43
CA SER A 540 13.24 5.87 -16.79
C SER A 540 14.21 6.59 -17.75
N GLY A 541 14.13 6.30 -19.06
CA GLY A 541 14.85 7.04 -20.11
C GLY A 541 14.69 8.57 -20.04
N ILE A 542 13.56 9.08 -19.56
CA ILE A 542 13.26 10.51 -19.43
C ILE A 542 14.14 11.16 -18.33
N PRO A 543 14.02 10.79 -17.03
CA PRO A 543 14.92 11.28 -15.99
C PRO A 543 16.39 10.83 -16.17
N ASN A 544 16.67 9.67 -16.78
CA ASN A 544 18.04 9.26 -17.14
C ASN A 544 18.71 10.31 -18.04
N ARG A 545 17.98 10.79 -19.05
CA ARG A 545 18.47 11.87 -19.91
C ARG A 545 18.53 13.21 -19.18
N ALA A 546 17.63 13.48 -18.23
CA ALA A 546 17.75 14.67 -17.37
C ALA A 546 19.04 14.66 -16.54
N PHE A 547 19.45 13.49 -16.02
CA PHE A 547 20.73 13.32 -15.33
C PHE A 547 21.92 13.50 -16.29
N TYR A 548 21.90 12.86 -17.47
CA TYR A 548 22.95 13.03 -18.49
C TYR A 548 23.17 14.52 -18.83
N GLU A 549 22.10 15.26 -19.18
CA GLU A 549 22.18 16.67 -19.59
C GLU A 549 22.64 17.57 -18.42
N PHE A 550 22.30 17.21 -17.17
CA PHE A 550 22.73 17.91 -15.97
C PHE A 550 24.22 17.67 -15.67
N ALA A 551 24.66 16.41 -15.64
CA ALA A 551 26.05 16.02 -15.37
C ALA A 551 27.02 16.60 -16.42
N ASN A 552 26.61 16.64 -17.69
CA ASN A 552 27.38 17.21 -18.79
C ASN A 552 27.30 18.74 -18.89
N THR A 553 26.52 19.42 -18.03
CA THR A 553 26.50 20.88 -17.99
C THR A 553 27.83 21.42 -17.45
N ALA A 554 28.46 22.34 -18.20
CA ALA A 554 29.76 22.91 -17.86
C ALA A 554 29.77 23.57 -16.47
N GLY A 555 30.63 23.07 -15.57
CA GLY A 555 30.73 23.52 -14.19
C GLY A 555 29.89 22.71 -13.18
N VAL A 556 29.05 21.79 -13.65
CA VAL A 556 28.44 20.73 -12.82
C VAL A 556 29.42 19.56 -12.73
N GLY A 557 29.45 18.68 -13.74
CA GLY A 557 30.21 17.43 -13.73
C GLY A 557 29.50 16.31 -12.95
N ILE A 558 29.76 15.05 -13.31
CA ILE A 558 29.12 13.88 -12.68
C ILE A 558 29.32 13.86 -11.15
N ASP A 559 30.51 14.24 -10.66
CA ASP A 559 30.87 14.34 -9.23
C ASP A 559 29.97 15.28 -8.41
N LYS A 560 29.28 16.25 -9.06
CA LYS A 560 28.26 17.09 -8.42
C LYS A 560 26.86 16.61 -8.70
N ALA A 561 26.61 16.07 -9.90
CA ALA A 561 25.31 15.56 -10.28
C ALA A 561 24.89 14.40 -9.36
N GLU A 562 25.79 13.45 -9.09
CA GLU A 562 25.55 12.34 -8.16
C GLU A 562 25.27 12.81 -6.73
N LYS A 563 25.93 13.90 -6.29
CA LYS A 563 25.76 14.48 -4.95
C LYS A 563 24.39 15.09 -4.79
N VAL A 564 23.95 15.82 -5.82
CA VAL A 564 22.62 16.41 -5.88
C VAL A 564 21.55 15.34 -5.97
N TYR A 565 21.73 14.30 -6.79
CA TYR A 565 20.76 13.22 -6.92
C TYR A 565 20.65 12.40 -5.64
N TYR A 566 21.76 12.09 -4.95
CA TYR A 566 21.72 11.39 -3.67
C TYR A 566 21.08 12.24 -2.55
N GLU A 567 21.38 13.54 -2.51
CA GLU A 567 20.74 14.50 -1.61
C GLU A 567 19.23 14.63 -1.88
N ALA A 568 18.81 14.65 -3.15
CA ALA A 568 17.40 14.66 -3.56
C ALA A 568 16.68 13.36 -3.12
N LEU A 569 17.28 12.20 -3.41
CA LEU A 569 16.74 10.90 -3.05
C LEU A 569 16.65 10.68 -1.53
N GLN A 570 17.62 11.16 -0.74
CA GLN A 570 17.62 10.96 0.71
C GLN A 570 16.71 11.95 1.47
N ASN A 571 16.63 13.23 1.05
CA ASN A 571 16.08 14.29 1.91
C ASN A 571 14.94 15.11 1.29
N TYR A 572 14.47 14.78 0.09
CA TYR A 572 13.45 15.55 -0.63
C TYR A 572 12.39 14.71 -1.35
N LEU A 573 12.70 13.46 -1.70
CA LEU A 573 11.73 12.53 -2.30
C LEU A 573 11.10 11.64 -1.22
N VAL A 574 9.82 11.38 -1.41
CA VAL A 574 8.93 10.52 -0.60
C VAL A 574 8.31 9.43 -1.48
N LYS A 575 7.69 8.41 -0.88
CA LYS A 575 7.22 7.17 -1.54
C LYS A 575 6.41 7.41 -2.81
N SER A 576 5.59 8.43 -2.79
CA SER A 576 4.63 8.85 -3.83
C SER A 576 5.20 9.74 -4.95
N SER A 577 6.48 10.11 -4.92
CA SER A 577 7.07 11.18 -5.74
C SER A 577 7.02 10.93 -7.26
N GLN A 578 6.65 11.96 -8.03
CA GLN A 578 6.54 11.91 -9.50
C GLN A 578 7.74 12.63 -10.17
N PHE A 579 7.81 12.64 -11.51
CA PHE A 579 8.93 13.28 -12.25
C PHE A 579 9.09 14.78 -11.92
N ILE A 580 8.00 15.46 -11.58
CA ILE A 580 8.03 16.86 -11.16
C ILE A 580 8.63 17.02 -9.75
N ASP A 581 8.31 16.15 -8.80
CA ASP A 581 8.94 16.14 -7.47
C ASP A 581 10.44 15.89 -7.58
N CYS A 582 10.87 14.96 -8.45
CA CYS A 582 12.30 14.74 -8.76
C CYS A 582 12.98 16.01 -9.29
N ARG A 583 12.37 16.72 -10.24
CA ARG A 583 12.88 18.01 -10.71
C ARG A 583 13.03 19.01 -9.55
N ILE A 584 12.02 19.14 -8.70
CA ILE A 584 12.02 20.09 -7.58
C ILE A 584 13.10 19.73 -6.55
N ALA A 585 13.17 18.45 -6.17
CA ALA A 585 14.16 17.88 -5.27
C ALA A 585 15.59 18.10 -5.77
N VAL A 586 15.88 17.80 -7.05
CA VAL A 586 17.21 18.00 -7.65
C VAL A 586 17.57 19.49 -7.74
N ILE A 587 16.61 20.39 -8.00
CA ILE A 587 16.84 21.85 -7.98
C ILE A 587 17.12 22.34 -6.54
N ALA A 588 16.37 21.85 -5.55
CA ALA A 588 16.54 22.19 -4.13
C ALA A 588 17.88 21.69 -3.59
N ALA A 589 18.22 20.42 -3.83
CA ALA A 589 19.51 19.81 -3.53
C ALA A 589 20.66 20.55 -4.21
N SER A 590 20.53 20.88 -5.50
CA SER A 590 21.52 21.69 -6.23
C SER A 590 21.78 23.03 -5.55
N LYS A 591 20.71 23.70 -5.12
CA LYS A 591 20.80 25.00 -4.44
C LYS A 591 21.40 24.88 -3.04
N LYS A 592 21.02 23.85 -2.28
CA LYS A 592 21.55 23.52 -0.94
C LYS A 592 23.06 23.25 -0.97
N LEU A 593 23.53 22.43 -1.91
CA LEU A 593 24.92 22.00 -1.99
C LEU A 593 25.84 22.98 -2.73
N TYR A 594 25.37 23.57 -3.83
CA TYR A 594 26.22 24.30 -4.79
C TYR A 594 25.67 25.65 -5.28
N GLY A 595 24.50 26.08 -4.79
CA GLY A 595 23.89 27.38 -5.08
C GLY A 595 23.23 27.50 -6.47
N ASP A 596 22.72 28.70 -6.74
CA ASP A 596 21.82 28.97 -7.88
C ASP A 596 22.40 28.63 -9.26
N ALA A 597 23.73 28.66 -9.44
CA ALA A 597 24.36 28.32 -10.71
C ALA A 597 24.14 26.84 -11.09
N VAL A 598 24.23 25.93 -10.13
CA VAL A 598 23.98 24.49 -10.36
C VAL A 598 22.47 24.20 -10.34
N ALA A 599 21.69 24.90 -9.53
CA ALA A 599 20.23 24.78 -9.54
C ALA A 599 19.61 25.17 -10.89
N ASN A 600 20.14 26.22 -11.54
CA ASN A 600 19.74 26.59 -12.90
C ASN A 600 20.17 25.55 -13.94
N ALA A 601 21.33 24.88 -13.76
CA ALA A 601 21.75 23.78 -14.63
C ALA A 601 20.78 22.59 -14.54
N ALA A 602 20.38 22.17 -13.33
CA ALA A 602 19.36 21.15 -13.13
C ALA A 602 18.01 21.55 -13.75
N ALA A 603 17.54 22.77 -13.49
CA ALA A 603 16.27 23.27 -14.03
C ALA A 603 16.22 23.31 -15.56
N ASN A 604 17.36 23.57 -16.21
CA ASN A 604 17.51 23.51 -17.67
C ASN A 604 17.55 22.06 -18.17
N ALA A 605 18.31 21.18 -17.53
CA ALA A 605 18.45 19.77 -17.93
C ALA A 605 17.09 19.04 -17.94
N PHE A 606 16.31 19.15 -16.86
CA PHE A 606 14.96 18.59 -16.79
C PHE A 606 14.02 19.19 -17.86
N ALA A 607 14.20 20.47 -18.21
CA ALA A 607 13.42 21.08 -19.30
C ALA A 607 13.79 20.54 -20.69
N THR A 608 15.00 20.00 -20.91
CA THR A 608 15.38 19.36 -22.20
C THR A 608 14.70 18.00 -22.43
N VAL A 609 14.16 17.39 -21.39
CA VAL A 609 13.32 16.17 -21.42
C VAL A 609 11.84 16.50 -21.17
N GLY A 610 11.49 17.79 -21.15
CA GLY A 610 10.11 18.27 -21.08
C GLY A 610 9.48 18.27 -19.69
N ILE A 611 10.21 17.86 -18.65
CA ILE A 611 9.80 18.04 -17.25
C ILE A 611 9.98 19.53 -16.93
N GLY A 612 8.91 20.30 -17.14
CA GLY A 612 8.85 21.75 -16.95
C GLY A 612 8.78 22.18 -15.48
N PRO A 613 8.72 23.50 -15.20
CA PRO A 613 8.41 23.98 -13.86
C PRO A 613 6.95 23.62 -13.48
N GLY A 614 6.74 23.26 -12.22
CA GLY A 614 5.47 22.84 -11.61
C GLY A 614 5.68 22.80 -10.09
N GLN A 615 4.74 22.21 -9.34
CA GLN A 615 4.88 21.96 -7.89
C GLN A 615 4.87 20.45 -7.57
N GLY A 616 5.13 20.13 -6.31
CA GLY A 616 5.16 18.77 -5.77
C GLY A 616 4.18 18.58 -4.60
N GLY A 617 4.30 17.46 -3.89
CA GLY A 617 3.34 17.05 -2.85
C GLY A 617 3.82 16.93 -1.38
N ASN A 618 2.89 16.75 -0.42
CA ASN A 618 3.11 16.15 0.92
C ASN A 618 1.85 15.38 1.40
N TYR A 619 1.89 14.06 1.40
CA TYR A 619 0.72 13.20 1.38
C TYR A 619 0.26 12.84 2.81
N GLN A 620 0.01 13.87 3.65
CA GLN A 620 -0.24 13.74 5.10
C GLN A 620 -1.54 14.39 5.61
N ALA A 621 -2.55 14.59 4.75
CA ALA A 621 -3.72 15.39 5.12
C ALA A 621 -4.62 14.73 6.19
N GLU A 622 -5.10 15.53 7.15
CA GLU A 622 -5.88 15.08 8.32
C GLU A 622 -7.41 15.07 8.09
N LEU A 623 -8.11 14.24 8.87
CA LEU A 623 -9.57 14.18 8.95
C LEU A 623 -10.13 15.14 10.01
N ASN A 624 -11.35 15.61 9.79
CA ASN A 624 -12.12 16.31 10.80
C ASN A 624 -12.36 15.42 12.03
N VAL A 625 -12.08 15.93 13.23
CA VAL A 625 -12.30 15.22 14.51
C VAL A 625 -13.74 14.73 14.64
N ASN A 626 -13.92 13.45 14.98
CA ASN A 626 -15.26 12.90 15.21
C ASN A 626 -15.99 13.68 16.34
N PRO A 627 -17.19 14.23 16.09
CA PRO A 627 -17.88 15.14 17.02
C PRO A 627 -18.58 14.44 18.20
N GLY A 628 -18.54 13.10 18.26
CA GLY A 628 -19.14 12.31 19.32
C GLY A 628 -18.35 12.33 20.63
N THR A 629 -18.87 11.60 21.61
CA THR A 629 -18.19 11.35 22.89
C THR A 629 -17.33 10.09 22.83
N ASP A 630 -16.21 10.11 23.54
CA ASP A 630 -15.25 9.02 23.66
C ASP A 630 -15.83 7.77 24.35
N TYR A 631 -15.65 6.61 23.73
CA TYR A 631 -15.95 5.27 24.26
C TYR A 631 -14.80 4.31 24.01
N VAL A 632 -14.69 3.25 24.82
CA VAL A 632 -13.69 2.19 24.65
C VAL A 632 -14.34 0.82 24.75
N LEU A 633 -14.08 -0.05 23.77
CA LEU A 633 -14.35 -1.48 23.88
C LEU A 633 -13.16 -2.16 24.54
N CYS A 634 -13.42 -3.07 25.48
CA CYS A 634 -12.36 -3.81 26.17
C CYS A 634 -12.82 -5.21 26.59
N VAL A 635 -11.86 -6.13 26.75
CA VAL A 635 -12.12 -7.54 27.05
C VAL A 635 -11.56 -7.89 28.44
N THR A 636 -12.32 -8.66 29.23
CA THR A 636 -11.87 -9.22 30.53
C THR A 636 -10.75 -10.25 30.33
N ASN A 637 -9.73 -10.29 31.18
CA ASN A 637 -8.52 -11.13 30.99
C ASN A 637 -8.69 -12.66 31.05
N ASN A 638 -9.93 -13.14 31.10
CA ASN A 638 -10.31 -14.53 30.95
C ASN A 638 -11.06 -14.78 29.62
N GLY A 639 -11.04 -13.81 28.70
CA GLY A 639 -11.69 -13.86 27.40
C GLY A 639 -13.21 -14.08 27.44
N GLN A 640 -13.92 -13.70 28.52
CA GLN A 640 -15.35 -14.00 28.67
C GLN A 640 -16.29 -12.88 28.20
N ASN A 641 -16.01 -11.63 28.58
CA ASN A 641 -16.93 -10.51 28.41
C ASN A 641 -16.35 -9.42 27.49
N LEU A 642 -17.13 -9.00 26.51
CA LEU A 642 -16.95 -7.72 25.83
C LEU A 642 -17.60 -6.62 26.67
N ASN A 643 -16.85 -5.58 27.00
CA ASN A 643 -17.31 -4.47 27.82
C ASN A 643 -17.21 -3.15 27.07
N LEU A 644 -18.25 -2.33 27.23
CA LEU A 644 -18.26 -0.93 26.83
C LEU A 644 -17.85 -0.08 28.03
N ALA A 645 -16.87 0.80 27.85
CA ALA A 645 -16.43 1.80 28.81
C ALA A 645 -16.57 3.22 28.26
N ASP A 646 -16.62 4.22 29.15
CA ASP A 646 -16.50 5.63 28.77
C ASP A 646 -15.04 6.01 28.43
N GLY A 647 -14.83 7.21 27.89
CA GLY A 647 -13.50 7.80 27.66
C GLY A 647 -12.64 8.06 28.92
N ASN A 648 -13.08 7.63 30.10
CA ASN A 648 -12.33 7.62 31.36
C ASN A 648 -12.03 6.19 31.85
N GLY A 649 -12.45 5.14 31.12
CA GLY A 649 -12.25 3.73 31.47
C GLY A 649 -13.28 3.13 32.43
N ASN A 650 -14.36 3.83 32.74
CA ASN A 650 -15.45 3.30 33.58
C ASN A 650 -16.32 2.33 32.77
N ILE A 651 -16.44 1.07 33.22
CA ILE A 651 -17.31 0.08 32.57
C ILE A 651 -18.79 0.50 32.69
N LEU A 652 -19.43 0.71 31.54
CA LEU A 652 -20.84 1.10 31.42
C LEU A 652 -21.75 -0.12 31.24
N ALA A 653 -21.36 -1.07 30.38
CA ALA A 653 -22.17 -2.23 30.01
C ALA A 653 -21.31 -3.45 29.65
N THR A 654 -21.91 -4.63 29.74
CA THR A 654 -21.39 -5.86 29.10
C THR A 654 -22.23 -6.12 27.85
N LEU A 655 -21.63 -5.95 26.67
CA LEU A 655 -22.32 -6.10 25.38
C LEU A 655 -22.42 -7.57 24.95
N TYR A 656 -21.47 -8.40 25.39
CA TYR A 656 -21.46 -9.84 25.15
C TYR A 656 -20.75 -10.57 26.29
N ASN A 657 -21.19 -11.78 26.61
CA ASN A 657 -20.73 -12.54 27.79
C ASN A 657 -20.53 -14.05 27.53
N GLN A 658 -20.42 -14.46 26.26
CA GLN A 658 -20.26 -15.87 25.86
C GLN A 658 -18.88 -16.14 25.22
N GLY A 659 -17.88 -15.33 25.56
CA GLY A 659 -16.50 -15.45 25.07
C GLY A 659 -16.12 -14.43 24.00
N VAL A 660 -14.85 -14.01 24.00
CA VAL A 660 -14.25 -13.06 23.04
C VAL A 660 -12.81 -13.51 22.75
N ALA A 661 -12.54 -13.89 21.49
CA ALA A 661 -11.28 -14.46 21.03
C ALA A 661 -10.46 -13.52 20.13
N SER A 662 -11.08 -12.49 19.56
CA SER A 662 -10.39 -11.42 18.82
C SER A 662 -10.43 -10.09 19.57
N ARG A 663 -9.52 -9.18 19.20
CA ARG A 663 -9.73 -7.75 19.42
C ARG A 663 -11.08 -7.33 18.80
N PRO A 664 -11.89 -6.50 19.48
CA PRO A 664 -13.12 -5.98 18.89
C PRO A 664 -12.83 -4.80 17.96
N SER A 665 -13.51 -4.79 16.81
CA SER A 665 -13.48 -3.72 15.81
C SER A 665 -14.82 -2.98 15.79
N VAL A 666 -14.83 -1.74 15.32
CA VAL A 666 -15.97 -0.83 15.41
C VAL A 666 -15.91 0.25 14.33
N ASN A 667 -17.07 0.59 13.74
CA ASN A 667 -17.16 1.66 12.74
C ASN A 667 -16.98 3.05 13.39
N ASP A 668 -16.70 4.08 12.58
CA ASP A 668 -16.25 5.38 13.11
C ASP A 668 -17.28 6.08 14.01
N ASN A 669 -18.57 5.83 13.72
CA ASN A 669 -19.71 6.35 14.46
C ASN A 669 -20.20 5.44 15.60
N GLY A 670 -19.51 4.34 15.87
CA GLY A 670 -19.75 3.49 17.04
C GLY A 670 -21.02 2.65 17.03
N SER A 671 -21.81 2.71 15.96
CA SER A 671 -23.10 2.01 15.87
C SER A 671 -22.98 0.51 15.61
N GLN A 672 -21.91 0.07 14.93
CA GLN A 672 -21.70 -1.34 14.56
C GLN A 672 -20.35 -1.82 15.10
N ILE A 673 -20.40 -2.89 15.89
CA ILE A 673 -19.23 -3.56 16.48
C ILE A 673 -19.15 -4.98 15.92
N VAL A 674 -17.94 -5.42 15.57
CA VAL A 674 -17.66 -6.77 15.06
C VAL A 674 -16.48 -7.38 15.82
N PHE A 675 -16.60 -8.64 16.22
CA PHE A 675 -15.53 -9.42 16.84
C PHE A 675 -15.78 -10.93 16.68
N VAL A 676 -14.81 -11.77 17.03
CA VAL A 676 -14.95 -13.23 17.05
C VAL A 676 -15.06 -13.75 18.47
N ASN A 677 -16.02 -14.64 18.75
CA ASN A 677 -16.22 -15.26 20.06
C ASN A 677 -15.32 -16.49 20.31
N ASN A 678 -15.32 -17.03 21.53
CA ASN A 678 -14.50 -18.22 21.89
C ASN A 678 -14.94 -19.52 21.20
N ALA A 679 -16.06 -19.52 20.48
CA ALA A 679 -16.50 -20.62 19.63
C ALA A 679 -16.12 -20.42 18.15
N GLY A 680 -15.39 -19.35 17.79
CA GLY A 680 -14.97 -19.08 16.41
C GLY A 680 -16.05 -18.46 15.53
N HIS A 681 -17.17 -17.98 16.09
CA HIS A 681 -18.20 -17.27 15.33
C HIS A 681 -17.95 -15.75 15.33
N ILE A 682 -18.18 -15.10 14.19
CA ILE A 682 -18.29 -13.63 14.11
C ILE A 682 -19.58 -13.20 14.80
N ILE A 683 -19.46 -12.28 15.76
CA ILE A 683 -20.56 -11.61 16.44
C ILE A 683 -20.64 -10.16 15.95
N GLY A 684 -21.83 -9.75 15.53
CA GLY A 684 -22.20 -8.36 15.31
C GLY A 684 -22.95 -7.82 16.51
N VAL A 685 -22.71 -6.55 16.87
CA VAL A 685 -23.51 -5.81 17.85
C VAL A 685 -23.91 -4.46 17.26
N ASP A 686 -25.21 -4.23 17.11
CA ASP A 686 -25.78 -2.89 16.91
C ASP A 686 -25.90 -2.19 18.26
N LEU A 687 -25.39 -0.96 18.36
CA LEU A 687 -25.39 -0.13 19.57
C LEU A 687 -26.28 1.11 19.38
N VAL A 688 -27.32 1.22 20.19
CA VAL A 688 -28.27 2.34 20.19
C VAL A 688 -28.01 3.21 21.42
N TYR A 689 -27.78 4.51 21.22
CA TYR A 689 -27.37 5.42 22.30
C TYR A 689 -28.53 6.15 23.00
N SER A 690 -29.73 6.22 22.39
CA SER A 690 -30.87 6.97 22.93
C SER A 690 -32.23 6.38 22.51
N PRO A 691 -32.96 5.67 23.41
CA PRO A 691 -32.48 5.18 24.70
C PRO A 691 -31.28 4.22 24.54
N PHE A 692 -30.48 4.02 25.59
CA PHE A 692 -29.38 3.05 25.53
C PHE A 692 -29.93 1.63 25.43
N ASP A 693 -29.60 0.93 24.34
CA ASP A 693 -30.02 -0.42 24.01
C ASP A 693 -29.00 -1.07 23.05
N PHE A 694 -28.97 -2.39 22.95
CA PHE A 694 -28.04 -3.07 22.01
C PHE A 694 -28.53 -4.46 21.57
N TYR A 695 -28.16 -4.82 20.35
CA TYR A 695 -28.59 -6.07 19.69
C TYR A 695 -27.35 -6.86 19.25
N ALA A 696 -26.94 -7.81 20.09
CA ALA A 696 -25.83 -8.72 19.79
C ALA A 696 -26.34 -10.03 19.17
N GLY A 697 -25.65 -10.53 18.13
CA GLY A 697 -25.96 -11.81 17.51
C GLY A 697 -24.85 -12.34 16.61
N GLU A 698 -24.87 -13.65 16.36
CA GLU A 698 -23.96 -14.28 15.41
C GLU A 698 -24.24 -13.78 13.98
N LEU A 699 -23.20 -13.26 13.33
CA LEU A 699 -23.22 -13.00 11.89
C LEU A 699 -22.76 -14.25 11.14
N SER A 700 -21.69 -14.93 11.53
CA SER A 700 -21.25 -16.15 10.81
C SER A 700 -22.21 -17.32 11.02
N PHE A 701 -22.49 -18.12 9.97
CA PHE A 701 -23.09 -19.45 10.18
C PHE A 701 -22.16 -20.39 10.94
N GLU A 702 -20.84 -20.31 10.69
CA GLU A 702 -19.86 -21.34 11.04
C GLU A 702 -18.76 -20.89 12.02
N PRO A 703 -18.18 -21.81 12.82
CA PRO A 703 -17.21 -21.53 13.89
C PRO A 703 -15.75 -21.43 13.41
N ILE A 704 -15.52 -20.82 12.24
CA ILE A 704 -14.26 -20.88 11.47
C ILE A 704 -13.34 -19.65 11.62
N TRP A 705 -13.71 -18.66 12.43
CA TRP A 705 -13.10 -17.32 12.41
C TRP A 705 -12.06 -17.12 13.53
N ARG A 706 -11.10 -16.20 13.31
CA ARG A 706 -10.02 -15.82 14.24
C ARG A 706 -10.12 -14.38 14.68
N SER A 707 -10.31 -13.49 13.71
CA SER A 707 -10.30 -12.04 13.86
C SER A 707 -11.18 -11.43 12.77
N ALA A 708 -11.83 -10.31 13.08
CA ALA A 708 -12.76 -9.64 12.16
C ALA A 708 -12.79 -8.13 12.42
N ALA A 709 -12.86 -7.35 11.35
CA ALA A 709 -12.92 -5.92 11.32
C ALA A 709 -14.13 -5.40 10.55
N ILE A 710 -14.63 -4.23 10.93
CA ILE A 710 -15.68 -3.49 10.22
C ILE A 710 -15.07 -2.19 9.67
N SER A 711 -15.43 -1.80 8.45
CA SER A 711 -14.96 -0.55 7.85
C SER A 711 -15.51 0.67 8.59
N LYS A 712 -14.86 1.82 8.39
CA LYS A 712 -15.15 3.06 9.11
C LYS A 712 -16.56 3.59 8.84
N ASP A 713 -17.09 3.35 7.64
CA ASP A 713 -18.46 3.65 7.23
C ASP A 713 -19.50 2.58 7.63
N GLY A 714 -19.05 1.39 8.08
CA GLY A 714 -19.92 0.26 8.43
C GLY A 714 -20.35 -0.64 7.26
N ARG A 715 -19.76 -0.46 6.07
CA ARG A 715 -20.09 -1.17 4.83
C ARG A 715 -19.41 -2.53 4.70
N PHE A 716 -18.10 -2.62 4.91
CA PHE A 716 -17.33 -3.84 4.68
C PHE A 716 -17.00 -4.56 5.98
N LEU A 717 -17.10 -5.88 5.96
CA LEU A 717 -16.62 -6.74 7.03
C LEU A 717 -15.43 -7.56 6.53
N ALA A 718 -14.23 -7.22 7.00
CA ALA A 718 -13.02 -8.02 6.79
C ALA A 718 -12.87 -9.07 7.90
N ALA A 719 -12.32 -10.24 7.59
CA ALA A 719 -12.05 -11.28 8.56
C ALA A 719 -10.91 -12.20 8.12
N VAL A 720 -10.36 -12.92 9.09
CA VAL A 720 -9.42 -14.04 8.92
C VAL A 720 -9.88 -15.24 9.75
N THR A 721 -9.49 -16.44 9.35
CA THR A 721 -9.95 -17.71 9.94
C THR A 721 -9.10 -18.20 11.10
N ASN A 722 -9.63 -19.09 11.94
CA ASN A 722 -8.87 -19.81 12.97
C ASN A 722 -7.83 -20.81 12.41
N VAL A 723 -7.82 -20.99 11.09
CA VAL A 723 -6.71 -21.55 10.32
C VAL A 723 -5.81 -20.42 9.82
N ALA A 724 -4.48 -20.57 9.96
CA ALA A 724 -3.50 -19.67 9.37
C ALA A 724 -3.55 -19.72 7.82
N ASN A 725 -3.86 -18.61 7.17
CA ASN A 725 -3.70 -18.46 5.72
C ASN A 725 -3.25 -17.05 5.34
N ASN A 726 -2.58 -16.97 4.19
CA ASN A 726 -2.16 -15.72 3.56
C ASN A 726 -3.30 -15.04 2.81
N ARG A 727 -4.48 -14.99 3.43
CA ARG A 727 -5.70 -14.44 2.83
C ARG A 727 -6.51 -13.61 3.81
N ILE A 728 -7.32 -12.71 3.27
CA ILE A 728 -8.31 -11.94 4.04
C ILE A 728 -9.62 -11.95 3.29
N TYR A 729 -10.73 -12.25 3.98
CA TYR A 729 -12.08 -12.31 3.42
C TYR A 729 -12.78 -10.98 3.72
N ILE A 730 -13.39 -10.32 2.74
CA ILE A 730 -14.04 -9.00 2.90
C ILE A 730 -15.41 -9.01 2.23
N GLN A 731 -16.48 -8.78 2.99
CA GLN A 731 -17.86 -8.81 2.49
C GLN A 731 -18.50 -7.41 2.44
N ASP A 732 -19.18 -7.08 1.34
CA ASP A 732 -19.99 -5.85 1.16
C ASP A 732 -21.36 -6.03 1.85
N LEU A 733 -21.49 -5.64 3.13
CA LEU A 733 -22.67 -5.92 3.98
C LEU A 733 -24.01 -5.35 3.46
N PRO A 734 -24.06 -4.24 2.69
CA PRO A 734 -25.29 -3.78 2.04
C PRO A 734 -25.77 -4.67 0.88
N ASP A 735 -24.94 -5.56 0.35
CA ASP A 735 -25.32 -6.45 -0.76
C ASP A 735 -26.26 -7.57 -0.26
N PRO A 736 -27.52 -7.64 -0.73
CA PRO A 736 -28.44 -8.71 -0.37
C PRO A 736 -28.05 -10.09 -0.93
N LEU A 737 -27.06 -10.18 -1.82
CA LEU A 737 -26.47 -11.44 -2.29
C LEU A 737 -25.31 -11.91 -1.39
N GLY A 738 -24.75 -11.02 -0.56
CA GLY A 738 -23.68 -11.34 0.38
C GLY A 738 -22.31 -11.58 -0.26
N THR A 739 -21.94 -10.81 -1.28
CA THR A 739 -20.64 -10.92 -1.98
C THR A 739 -19.48 -10.78 -1.00
N THR A 740 -18.90 -11.91 -0.61
CA THR A 740 -17.63 -12.02 0.12
C THR A 740 -16.51 -12.21 -0.87
N GLN A 741 -15.55 -11.30 -0.82
CA GLN A 741 -14.34 -11.34 -1.61
C GLN A 741 -13.16 -11.85 -0.79
N THR A 742 -12.13 -12.40 -1.42
CA THR A 742 -10.93 -12.92 -0.75
C THR A 742 -9.66 -12.46 -1.45
N PHE A 743 -8.78 -11.87 -0.66
CA PHE A 743 -7.51 -11.30 -1.09
C PHE A 743 -6.35 -12.21 -0.70
N PHE A 744 -5.27 -12.20 -1.48
CA PHE A 744 -4.01 -12.85 -1.16
C PHE A 744 -2.96 -11.89 -0.66
N LEU A 745 -2.10 -12.41 0.21
CA LEU A 745 -1.00 -11.68 0.79
C LEU A 745 0.32 -12.21 0.20
N TYR A 746 1.14 -11.32 -0.35
CA TYR A 746 2.46 -11.61 -0.93
C TYR A 746 3.51 -10.58 -0.48
N ASN A 747 4.76 -10.76 -0.91
CA ASN A 747 5.86 -9.79 -0.74
C ASN A 747 6.31 -9.30 -2.13
N PRO A 748 6.25 -7.97 -2.42
CA PRO A 748 6.55 -7.42 -3.75
C PRO A 748 8.07 -7.36 -4.05
N THR A 749 8.42 -7.35 -5.33
CA THR A 749 9.80 -7.31 -5.86
C THR A 749 9.94 -6.32 -7.02
N TYR A 750 11.19 -6.05 -7.45
CA TYR A 750 11.54 -4.95 -8.36
C TYR A 750 11.96 -5.44 -9.77
N SER A 751 11.20 -6.37 -10.39
CA SER A 751 11.51 -6.93 -11.72
C SER A 751 10.40 -6.71 -12.75
N GLN A 752 10.76 -6.72 -14.06
CA GLN A 752 9.78 -6.62 -15.17
C GLN A 752 8.78 -7.78 -15.20
N SER A 753 9.25 -8.96 -14.84
CA SER A 753 8.45 -10.11 -14.40
C SER A 753 8.18 -9.98 -12.91
N GLN A 754 6.94 -10.19 -12.46
CA GLN A 754 6.53 -10.04 -11.04
C GLN A 754 7.00 -11.24 -10.19
N GLN A 755 8.32 -11.45 -10.11
CA GLN A 755 8.96 -12.63 -9.51
C GLN A 755 8.96 -12.52 -7.99
N ALA A 756 7.93 -13.08 -7.35
CA ALA A 756 7.77 -13.03 -5.90
C ALA A 756 8.85 -13.84 -5.16
N THR A 757 9.27 -13.37 -3.99
CA THR A 757 10.20 -14.10 -3.11
C THR A 757 9.83 -13.94 -1.64
N GLY A 758 9.79 -15.05 -0.90
CA GLY A 758 9.42 -15.08 0.53
C GLY A 758 7.91 -15.04 0.72
N GLU A 759 7.34 -16.10 1.31
CA GLU A 759 5.89 -16.20 1.46
C GLU A 759 5.38 -15.54 2.74
N VAL A 760 4.33 -14.73 2.58
CA VAL A 760 3.43 -14.40 3.69
C VAL A 760 2.71 -15.69 4.08
N GLN A 761 2.70 -16.01 5.37
CA GLN A 761 2.11 -17.22 5.93
C GLN A 761 0.66 -16.99 6.40
N TYR A 762 0.43 -15.96 7.22
CA TYR A 762 -0.92 -15.56 7.64
C TYR A 762 -0.98 -14.16 8.28
N ALA A 763 -2.18 -13.56 8.27
CA ALA A 763 -2.50 -12.32 8.97
C ALA A 763 -3.34 -12.56 10.26
N ASP A 764 -3.28 -11.64 11.23
CA ASP A 764 -4.06 -11.73 12.49
C ASP A 764 -4.83 -10.44 12.81
N VAL A 765 -4.15 -9.29 12.80
CA VAL A 765 -4.76 -7.99 13.08
C VAL A 765 -5.17 -7.30 11.79
N LEU A 766 -6.41 -6.81 11.76
CA LEU A 766 -7.04 -6.13 10.64
C LEU A 766 -7.59 -4.77 11.10
N GLU A 767 -7.22 -3.68 10.44
CA GLU A 767 -7.93 -2.40 10.57
C GLU A 767 -8.05 -1.74 9.18
N PHE A 768 -9.28 -1.48 8.73
CA PHE A 768 -9.53 -0.68 7.54
C PHE A 768 -8.98 0.74 7.74
N ASP A 769 -8.50 1.34 6.67
CA ASP A 769 -8.18 2.76 6.63
C ASP A 769 -9.47 3.62 6.62
N TYR A 770 -9.35 4.93 6.44
CA TYR A 770 -10.48 5.86 6.45
C TYR A 770 -11.06 6.18 5.06
N THR A 771 -10.30 5.99 3.97
CA THR A 771 -10.86 6.02 2.60
C THR A 771 -11.83 4.86 2.37
N GLY A 772 -11.53 3.69 2.95
CA GLY A 772 -12.21 2.45 2.59
C GLY A 772 -11.65 1.81 1.32
N GLU A 773 -10.46 2.22 0.87
CA GLU A 773 -9.73 1.60 -0.24
C GLU A 773 -8.66 0.61 0.25
N TYR A 774 -8.15 0.80 1.47
CA TYR A 774 -7.05 0.01 2.03
C TYR A 774 -7.44 -0.74 3.31
N LEU A 775 -6.94 -1.97 3.40
CA LEU A 775 -6.95 -2.76 4.62
C LEU A 775 -5.51 -2.93 5.10
N MET A 776 -5.20 -2.31 6.24
CA MET A 776 -3.95 -2.56 6.93
C MET A 776 -4.06 -3.89 7.68
N TYR A 777 -3.05 -4.73 7.52
CA TYR A 777 -2.93 -5.99 8.22
C TYR A 777 -1.50 -6.19 8.72
N ASP A 778 -1.33 -6.95 9.80
CA ASP A 778 -0.04 -7.56 10.10
C ASP A 778 -0.01 -9.01 9.60
N ALA A 779 1.18 -9.52 9.26
CA ALA A 779 1.34 -10.90 8.84
C ALA A 779 2.71 -11.49 9.15
N TYR A 780 2.74 -12.80 9.36
CA TYR A 780 3.96 -13.60 9.51
C TYR A 780 4.53 -13.99 8.13
N ASN A 781 5.84 -14.06 7.98
CA ASN A 781 6.57 -14.34 6.74
C ASN A 781 7.71 -15.34 7.00
N GLU A 782 8.04 -16.17 6.01
CA GLU A 782 9.10 -17.19 6.16
C GLU A 782 9.88 -17.46 4.84
N LEU A 783 11.17 -17.81 4.98
CA LEU A 783 12.15 -18.11 3.92
C LEU A 783 13.03 -19.32 4.30
N THR A 784 13.27 -20.23 3.34
CA THR A 784 13.43 -21.68 3.60
C THR A 784 14.23 -22.35 2.45
N ASN A 785 15.29 -23.15 2.72
CA ASN A 785 16.29 -23.60 1.69
C ASN A 785 16.95 -25.05 1.72
N ASN A 786 16.26 -26.10 1.24
CA ASN A 786 16.68 -27.47 0.79
C ASN A 786 17.39 -28.58 1.66
N GLN A 787 17.89 -28.39 2.89
CA GLN A 787 18.28 -29.46 3.87
C GLN A 787 17.82 -29.40 5.41
N GLY A 788 17.04 -28.45 5.99
CA GLY A 788 16.49 -28.50 7.40
C GLY A 788 15.82 -27.32 8.23
N GLU A 789 16.17 -26.01 8.18
CA GLU A 789 15.68 -24.85 9.01
C GLU A 789 15.57 -23.47 8.27
N ASN A 790 15.20 -22.32 8.91
CA ASN A 790 14.57 -21.12 8.25
C ASN A 790 15.06 -19.69 8.65
N LEU A 791 14.52 -18.67 7.97
CA LEU A 791 14.47 -17.23 8.34
C LEU A 791 13.02 -16.72 8.39
N ASP A 792 12.55 -16.23 9.55
CA ASP A 792 11.17 -15.80 9.77
C ASP A 792 11.02 -14.39 10.40
N TYR A 793 9.91 -13.70 10.12
CA TYR A 793 9.57 -12.39 10.70
C TYR A 793 8.09 -12.00 10.52
N TRP A 794 7.56 -11.15 11.41
CA TRP A 794 6.31 -10.43 11.17
C TRP A 794 6.54 -9.06 10.54
N ASP A 795 5.73 -8.71 9.55
CA ASP A 795 5.69 -7.38 8.92
C ASP A 795 4.23 -6.88 8.78
N ILE A 796 4.04 -5.62 8.41
CA ILE A 796 2.74 -4.99 8.16
C ILE A 796 2.57 -4.71 6.67
N GLY A 797 1.43 -5.12 6.12
CA GLY A 797 1.07 -4.86 4.74
C GLY A 797 -0.14 -3.94 4.62
N PHE A 798 -0.18 -3.21 3.51
CA PHE A 798 -1.31 -2.39 3.08
C PHE A 798 -1.87 -3.04 1.82
N LEU A 799 -2.93 -3.81 2.01
CA LEU A 799 -3.71 -4.37 0.93
C LEU A 799 -4.62 -3.28 0.41
N GLN A 800 -4.40 -2.82 -0.82
CA GLN A 800 -5.46 -2.16 -1.58
C GLN A 800 -6.52 -3.23 -1.86
N PHE A 801 -7.55 -3.28 -1.03
CA PHE A 801 -8.63 -4.26 -1.19
C PHE A 801 -9.76 -3.71 -2.08
N TRP A 802 -9.79 -2.39 -2.28
CA TRP A 802 -10.87 -1.72 -2.97
C TRP A 802 -10.28 -0.60 -3.82
N GLU A 803 -10.03 -0.92 -5.10
CA GLU A 803 -9.67 0.05 -6.12
C GLU A 803 -10.86 0.23 -7.06
N ASN A 804 -11.00 1.42 -7.64
CA ASN A 804 -11.98 1.67 -8.68
C ASN A 804 -13.42 1.26 -8.23
N ASN A 805 -13.66 1.45 -6.94
CA ASN A 805 -14.88 1.20 -6.15
C ASN A 805 -15.58 -0.14 -6.45
N GLN A 806 -14.76 -1.15 -6.60
CA GLN A 806 -15.02 -2.58 -6.49
C GLN A 806 -13.86 -3.19 -5.69
N PHE A 807 -13.89 -4.49 -5.47
CA PHE A 807 -12.75 -5.16 -4.88
C PHE A 807 -11.55 -5.16 -5.85
N ALA A 808 -10.36 -4.77 -5.40
CA ALA A 808 -9.17 -4.91 -6.23
C ALA A 808 -8.93 -6.38 -6.59
N ASP A 809 -8.24 -6.68 -7.69
CA ASP A 809 -8.06 -8.06 -8.17
C ASP A 809 -7.39 -8.98 -7.13
N GLY A 810 -8.15 -9.62 -6.24
CA GLY A 810 -7.71 -10.16 -4.96
C GLY A 810 -6.47 -11.04 -4.95
N ALA A 811 -6.15 -11.74 -6.03
CA ALA A 811 -4.92 -12.52 -6.14
C ALA A 811 -3.69 -11.77 -6.72
N ASN A 812 -3.87 -10.58 -7.32
CA ASN A 812 -2.81 -9.62 -7.68
C ASN A 812 -3.01 -8.21 -7.05
N ALA A 813 -3.90 -8.09 -6.06
CA ALA A 813 -4.32 -6.82 -5.49
C ALA A 813 -3.12 -6.09 -4.89
N PHE A 814 -2.99 -4.79 -5.16
CA PHE A 814 -1.75 -4.07 -4.84
C PHE A 814 -1.45 -4.12 -3.34
N ILE A 815 -0.37 -4.82 -3.00
CA ILE A 815 0.19 -4.86 -1.66
C ILE A 815 1.49 -4.09 -1.65
N SER A 816 1.51 -2.99 -0.89
CA SER A 816 2.75 -2.41 -0.40
C SER A 816 3.02 -2.87 1.03
N LYS A 817 4.30 -2.94 1.39
CA LYS A 817 4.76 -3.29 2.75
C LYS A 817 5.09 -2.02 3.53
N LEU A 818 5.02 -2.11 4.86
CA LEU A 818 5.54 -1.09 5.76
C LEU A 818 7.06 -1.06 5.66
N TYR A 819 7.70 -2.23 5.74
CA TYR A 819 9.13 -2.39 5.51
C TYR A 819 9.37 -3.54 4.51
N SER A 820 9.85 -3.23 3.31
CA SER A 820 10.27 -4.19 2.27
C SER A 820 11.44 -5.11 2.69
N GLY A 821 12.00 -4.87 3.88
CA GLY A 821 12.95 -5.75 4.55
C GLY A 821 13.25 -5.21 5.96
N LEU A 822 12.94 -5.97 7.00
CA LEU A 822 13.25 -5.61 8.39
C LEU A 822 14.73 -5.83 8.72
N GLN A 823 15.20 -5.30 9.85
CA GLN A 823 16.48 -5.71 10.39
C GLN A 823 16.43 -7.21 10.78
N PRO A 824 17.52 -7.98 10.59
CA PRO A 824 17.53 -9.39 10.96
C PRO A 824 17.12 -9.57 12.43
N ARG A 825 16.17 -10.48 12.69
CA ARG A 825 15.60 -10.78 14.01
C ARG A 825 14.70 -9.70 14.64
N SER A 826 14.29 -8.69 13.87
CA SER A 826 13.19 -7.78 14.22
C SER A 826 11.84 -8.24 13.64
N SER A 827 10.73 -7.74 14.17
CA SER A 827 9.37 -8.03 13.72
C SER A 827 8.40 -6.93 14.16
N VAL A 828 7.31 -6.70 13.40
CA VAL A 828 6.28 -5.69 13.71
C VAL A 828 4.86 -6.24 13.68
N GLY A 829 3.92 -5.62 14.39
CA GLY A 829 2.54 -6.07 14.39
C GLY A 829 1.58 -5.28 15.28
N ASN A 830 0.39 -5.83 15.46
CA ASN A 830 -0.76 -5.27 16.15
C ASN A 830 -1.08 -3.80 15.78
N PRO A 831 -1.02 -3.41 14.49
CA PRO A 831 -1.10 -2.01 14.13
C PRO A 831 -2.50 -1.43 14.33
N THR A 832 -2.57 -0.11 14.44
CA THR A 832 -3.80 0.67 14.45
C THR A 832 -3.59 2.01 13.76
N PHE A 833 -4.60 2.52 13.06
CA PHE A 833 -4.57 3.89 12.54
C PHE A 833 -4.83 4.91 13.65
N ALA A 834 -4.17 6.07 13.58
CA ALA A 834 -4.64 7.27 14.27
C ALA A 834 -6.02 7.67 13.74
N LYS A 835 -6.86 8.25 14.59
CA LYS A 835 -8.28 8.47 14.30
C LYS A 835 -8.53 9.74 13.49
N ASN A 836 -7.53 10.59 13.31
CA ASN A 836 -7.59 11.82 12.53
C ASN A 836 -6.38 12.02 11.59
N ALA A 837 -5.22 11.42 11.89
CA ALA A 837 -4.05 11.41 11.00
C ALA A 837 -3.91 10.05 10.27
N PRO A 838 -4.54 9.85 9.09
CA PRO A 838 -4.66 8.53 8.47
C PRO A 838 -3.32 7.90 8.01
N PHE A 839 -2.29 8.72 7.82
CA PHE A 839 -0.93 8.25 7.52
C PHE A 839 -0.09 7.95 8.78
N VAL A 840 -0.64 8.13 9.98
CA VAL A 840 0.04 7.74 11.23
C VAL A 840 -0.56 6.44 11.76
N ILE A 841 0.30 5.44 11.96
CA ILE A 841 -0.06 4.18 12.60
C ILE A 841 0.74 3.98 13.89
N ALA A 842 0.14 3.31 14.88
CA ALA A 842 0.83 2.81 16.06
C ALA A 842 0.86 1.28 16.03
N LEU A 843 1.96 0.67 16.45
CA LEU A 843 2.22 -0.76 16.32
C LEU A 843 3.16 -1.28 17.42
N ASP A 844 3.16 -2.59 17.64
CA ASP A 844 4.14 -3.28 18.48
C ASP A 844 5.38 -3.67 17.65
N PHE A 845 6.57 -3.27 18.11
CA PHE A 845 7.86 -3.64 17.53
C PHE A 845 8.57 -4.64 18.45
N ILE A 846 9.12 -5.70 17.87
CA ILE A 846 9.65 -6.87 18.57
C ILE A 846 11.12 -7.06 18.15
N ASP A 847 12.04 -6.88 19.08
CA ASP A 847 13.47 -7.17 18.90
C ASP A 847 13.82 -8.49 19.60
N SER A 848 14.05 -9.54 18.83
CA SER A 848 14.42 -10.87 19.39
C SER A 848 15.92 -11.05 19.65
N ILE A 849 16.76 -10.04 19.34
CA ILE A 849 18.16 -9.97 19.79
C ILE A 849 18.23 -9.43 21.22
N SER A 850 17.56 -8.30 21.47
CA SER A 850 17.48 -7.68 22.81
C SER A 850 16.43 -8.33 23.72
N VAL A 851 15.49 -9.11 23.14
CA VAL A 851 14.30 -9.66 23.81
C VAL A 851 13.41 -8.53 24.36
N ARG A 852 13.12 -7.54 23.50
CA ARG A 852 12.40 -6.30 23.82
C ARG A 852 11.09 -6.21 23.03
N ASN A 853 10.02 -5.76 23.68
CA ASN A 853 8.75 -5.39 23.03
C ASN A 853 8.52 -3.89 23.24
N ASP A 854 8.49 -3.12 22.16
CA ASP A 854 8.18 -1.68 22.18
C ASP A 854 6.81 -1.41 21.59
N VAL A 855 6.21 -0.28 21.95
CA VAL A 855 5.11 0.32 21.19
C VAL A 855 5.69 1.50 20.43
N ILE A 856 5.76 1.42 19.11
CA ILE A 856 6.24 2.51 18.24
C ILE A 856 5.08 3.06 17.41
N ALA A 857 5.33 4.14 16.70
CA ALA A 857 4.43 4.64 15.68
C ALA A 857 5.21 5.21 14.50
N VAL A 858 4.59 5.12 13.32
CA VAL A 858 5.21 5.35 12.02
C VAL A 858 4.33 6.26 11.17
N ASN A 859 4.96 7.19 10.45
CA ASN A 859 4.33 8.00 9.41
C ASN A 859 4.55 7.32 8.04
N LEU A 860 3.47 6.82 7.45
CA LEU A 860 3.49 5.99 6.24
C LEU A 860 3.98 6.72 4.97
N GLU A 861 3.97 8.07 4.98
CA GLU A 861 4.39 8.86 3.82
C GLU A 861 5.86 9.29 3.90
N THR A 862 6.35 9.68 5.08
CA THR A 862 7.76 10.09 5.26
C THR A 862 8.68 8.96 5.68
N GLY A 863 8.15 7.85 6.19
CA GLY A 863 8.92 6.77 6.80
C GLY A 863 9.50 7.11 8.18
N ASP A 864 9.09 8.23 8.78
CA ASP A 864 9.51 8.60 10.14
C ASP A 864 8.91 7.65 11.19
N GLU A 865 9.72 7.19 12.16
CA GLU A 865 9.30 6.35 13.27
C GLU A 865 9.84 6.85 14.63
N ASP A 866 9.04 6.71 15.70
CA ASP A 866 9.43 7.05 17.07
C ASP A 866 8.71 6.17 18.11
N TYR A 867 9.13 6.23 19.36
CA TYR A 867 8.61 5.40 20.45
C TYR A 867 7.42 6.06 21.14
N LEU A 868 6.28 5.35 21.16
CA LEU A 868 5.17 5.62 22.07
C LEU A 868 5.46 5.05 23.47
N TYR A 869 6.05 3.86 23.52
CA TYR A 869 6.58 3.22 24.71
C TYR A 869 7.83 2.41 24.38
N TYR A 870 8.92 2.65 25.12
CA TYR A 870 10.15 1.86 25.04
C TYR A 870 10.11 0.76 26.11
N ASP A 871 10.32 -0.49 25.71
CA ASP A 871 10.30 -1.69 26.54
C ASP A 871 9.02 -1.84 27.42
N ASN A 872 7.89 -2.10 26.77
CA ASN A 872 6.61 -2.45 27.42
C ASN A 872 6.62 -3.85 28.05
N GLY A 873 7.68 -4.65 27.82
CA GLY A 873 7.83 -6.02 28.30
C GLY A 873 6.95 -7.05 27.59
N GLU A 874 5.69 -6.73 27.29
CA GLU A 874 4.75 -7.53 26.47
C GLU A 874 4.15 -6.71 25.31
N LEU A 875 3.35 -7.36 24.44
CA LEU A 875 2.66 -6.69 23.33
C LEU A 875 1.60 -5.70 23.83
N GLY A 876 1.65 -4.47 23.34
CA GLY A 876 0.80 -3.35 23.75
C GLY A 876 -0.58 -3.33 23.09
N TRP A 877 -0.75 -3.77 21.84
CA TRP A 877 -2.03 -3.64 21.11
C TRP A 877 -2.60 -2.21 21.11
N PRO A 878 -1.87 -1.21 20.57
CA PRO A 878 -2.22 0.21 20.68
C PRO A 878 -3.60 0.57 20.10
N SER A 879 -4.22 1.64 20.60
CA SER A 879 -5.35 2.38 19.99
C SER A 879 -5.22 3.86 20.29
N TYR A 880 -5.17 4.74 19.28
CA TYR A 880 -5.33 6.17 19.48
C TYR A 880 -6.75 6.52 19.98
N ASN A 881 -6.86 7.59 20.76
CA ASN A 881 -8.15 8.18 21.14
C ASN A 881 -8.75 9.04 20.00
N ARG A 882 -10.01 9.47 20.17
CA ARG A 882 -10.75 10.31 19.21
C ARG A 882 -10.05 11.62 18.78
N LEU A 883 -9.04 12.08 19.53
CA LEU A 883 -8.32 13.33 19.33
C LEU A 883 -6.86 13.16 18.87
N ASP A 884 -6.38 11.91 18.73
CA ASP A 884 -4.97 11.56 18.51
C ASP A 884 -3.95 12.19 19.47
N ASN A 885 -4.39 12.62 20.66
CA ASN A 885 -3.53 13.20 21.69
C ASN A 885 -3.20 12.21 22.83
N ALA A 886 -3.74 10.99 22.75
CA ALA A 886 -3.32 9.88 23.60
C ALA A 886 -3.52 8.54 22.88
N VAL A 887 -2.67 7.57 23.24
CA VAL A 887 -2.78 6.16 22.89
C VAL A 887 -3.17 5.36 24.15
N ILE A 888 -3.98 4.33 24.00
CA ILE A 888 -4.14 3.26 24.99
C ILE A 888 -3.46 1.98 24.52
N TYR A 889 -2.92 1.22 25.46
CA TYR A 889 -2.26 -0.06 25.23
C TYR A 889 -2.39 -0.95 26.47
N SER A 890 -2.08 -2.24 26.29
CA SER A 890 -2.14 -3.29 27.30
C SER A 890 -0.79 -3.41 28.02
N GLY A 891 -0.84 -3.61 29.34
CA GLY A 891 0.35 -3.86 30.14
C GLY A 891 0.05 -4.64 31.42
N THR A 892 1.02 -5.44 31.86
CA THR A 892 0.88 -6.33 33.01
C THR A 892 1.27 -5.65 34.32
N SER A 893 0.39 -5.76 35.32
CA SER A 893 0.72 -5.46 36.72
C SER A 893 0.65 -6.74 37.58
N THR A 894 0.99 -6.63 38.86
CA THR A 894 0.96 -7.75 39.82
C THR A 894 -0.42 -8.38 40.04
N ASN A 895 -1.49 -7.80 39.49
CA ASN A 895 -2.87 -8.32 39.57
C ASN A 895 -3.39 -8.89 38.23
N GLY A 896 -2.62 -8.80 37.14
CA GLY A 896 -3.03 -9.17 35.77
C GLY A 896 -2.85 -8.03 34.77
N ARG A 897 -3.34 -8.21 33.54
CA ARG A 897 -3.31 -7.19 32.47
C ARG A 897 -4.30 -6.05 32.68
N ASN A 898 -3.88 -4.85 32.33
CA ASN A 898 -4.67 -3.64 32.43
C ASN A 898 -4.48 -2.81 31.16
N ILE A 899 -5.45 -1.96 30.85
CA ILE A 899 -5.29 -0.94 29.83
C ILE A 899 -4.68 0.29 30.48
N TYR A 900 -3.58 0.77 29.92
CA TYR A 900 -2.91 2.03 30.26
C TYR A 900 -3.22 3.06 29.18
N LYS A 901 -3.18 4.34 29.54
CA LYS A 901 -3.29 5.49 28.64
C LYS A 901 -2.03 6.34 28.76
N ARG A 902 -1.43 6.69 27.63
CA ARG A 902 -0.28 7.59 27.54
C ARG A 902 -0.55 8.70 26.54
N ALA A 903 -0.25 9.95 26.91
CA ALA A 903 -0.35 11.07 25.97
C ALA A 903 0.75 11.01 24.89
N VAL A 904 0.48 11.58 23.72
CA VAL A 904 1.44 11.70 22.60
C VAL A 904 1.66 13.17 22.24
N ASP A 905 2.75 13.47 21.52
CA ASP A 905 3.01 14.83 21.04
C ASP A 905 2.32 15.14 19.69
N ALA A 906 2.56 16.34 19.15
CA ALA A 906 1.91 16.82 17.93
C ALA A 906 2.28 16.02 16.65
N THR A 907 3.39 15.26 16.66
CA THR A 907 3.74 14.34 15.57
C THR A 907 2.90 13.05 15.63
N ARG A 908 2.27 12.77 16.78
CA ARG A 908 1.48 11.57 17.11
C ARG A 908 2.30 10.27 17.14
N ILE A 909 3.51 10.24 16.59
CA ILE A 909 4.41 9.08 16.63
C ILE A 909 5.19 8.94 17.95
N LYS A 910 5.29 10.01 18.75
CA LYS A 910 6.10 10.07 19.97
C LYS A 910 5.28 10.16 21.26
N GLY A 911 5.56 9.30 22.23
CA GLY A 911 4.89 9.26 23.53
C GLY A 911 5.52 10.18 24.59
N VAL A 912 4.72 11.04 25.24
CA VAL A 912 5.19 11.91 26.33
C VAL A 912 5.13 11.21 27.70
N ASN A 913 5.80 11.76 28.71
CA ASN A 913 5.90 11.16 30.05
C ASN A 913 4.66 11.44 30.92
N ASP A 914 3.49 11.01 30.44
CA ASP A 914 2.20 11.08 31.13
C ASP A 914 1.44 9.75 30.91
N GLU A 915 1.85 8.71 31.64
CA GLU A 915 1.20 7.39 31.68
C GLU A 915 0.22 7.34 32.85
N SER A 916 -0.97 6.78 32.62
CA SER A 916 -1.95 6.48 33.66
C SER A 916 -2.62 5.12 33.44
N LEU A 917 -2.92 4.42 34.54
CA LEU A 917 -3.80 3.26 34.52
C LEU A 917 -5.20 3.69 34.10
N PHE A 918 -5.69 3.17 32.98
CA PHE A 918 -6.95 3.57 32.36
C PHE A 918 -8.10 2.59 32.62
N THR A 919 -7.87 1.28 32.56
CA THR A 919 -8.91 0.29 32.89
C THR A 919 -8.34 -0.97 33.53
N LEU A 920 -8.86 -1.31 34.72
CA LEU A 920 -8.42 -2.44 35.54
C LEU A 920 -8.91 -3.79 35.00
N ASN A 921 -8.01 -4.79 35.00
CA ASN A 921 -8.29 -6.17 34.63
C ASN A 921 -8.96 -6.30 33.24
N ARG A 922 -8.39 -5.61 32.25
CA ARG A 922 -8.84 -5.57 30.85
C ARG A 922 -7.65 -5.58 29.89
N GLU A 923 -7.90 -6.03 28.67
CA GLU A 923 -6.99 -5.94 27.53
C GLU A 923 -7.78 -5.67 26.23
N TRP A 924 -7.06 -5.59 25.10
CA TRP A 924 -7.61 -5.31 23.76
C TRP A 924 -8.54 -4.08 23.74
N GLY A 925 -8.00 -2.96 24.24
CA GLY A 925 -8.68 -1.67 24.20
C GLY A 925 -8.82 -1.16 22.76
N THR A 926 -10.05 -0.97 22.28
CA THR A 926 -10.32 -0.29 21.01
C THR A 926 -11.13 0.98 21.30
N TRP A 927 -10.51 2.15 21.08
CA TRP A 927 -11.10 3.46 21.37
C TRP A 927 -11.84 3.99 20.14
N PHE A 928 -13.06 4.49 20.34
CA PHE A 928 -13.96 4.97 19.29
C PHE A 928 -14.86 6.12 19.78
N ALA A 929 -15.79 6.55 18.93
CA ALA A 929 -16.71 7.66 19.17
C ALA A 929 -18.11 7.33 18.66
N ASN A 930 -19.12 8.12 19.07
CA ASN A 930 -20.52 7.94 18.63
C ASN A 930 -21.05 9.05 17.70
N GLY A 931 -20.16 9.85 17.11
CA GLY A 931 -20.52 10.96 16.21
C GLY A 931 -20.49 10.53 14.74
N GLN A 932 -21.24 11.23 13.91
CA GLN A 932 -21.13 11.11 12.44
C GLN A 932 -20.20 12.21 11.93
N ARG A 933 -19.28 11.87 11.01
CA ARG A 933 -18.42 12.82 10.28
C ARG A 933 -18.25 12.37 8.83
N SER A 934 -17.73 13.25 7.98
CA SER A 934 -17.16 12.81 6.70
C SER A 934 -15.87 12.02 6.98
N LEU A 935 -15.68 10.92 6.25
CA LEU A 935 -14.50 10.05 6.34
C LEU A 935 -13.53 10.27 5.18
N MET A 936 -13.84 11.18 4.24
CA MET A 936 -13.00 11.53 3.10
C MET A 936 -11.60 11.95 3.56
N VAL A 937 -10.62 11.08 3.33
CA VAL A 937 -9.22 11.30 3.70
C VAL A 937 -8.60 12.33 2.79
N GLY A 938 -8.19 13.43 3.41
CA GLY A 938 -7.44 14.44 2.73
C GLY A 938 -8.30 15.35 1.86
N THR A 939 -9.31 15.97 2.50
CA THR A 939 -9.84 17.29 2.11
C THR A 939 -10.96 17.38 1.05
N ASN A 940 -12.06 16.63 1.12
CA ASN A 940 -13.17 16.82 0.16
C ASN A 940 -14.25 17.84 0.58
N ASP A 941 -14.22 19.05 0.01
CA ASP A 941 -15.15 20.16 0.38
C ASP A 941 -16.19 20.57 -0.67
N PRO A 942 -17.50 20.36 -0.42
CA PRO A 942 -18.57 20.63 -1.39
C PRO A 942 -18.83 22.09 -1.86
N ALA A 943 -17.91 23.05 -1.69
CA ALA A 943 -18.22 24.48 -1.83
C ALA A 943 -17.72 25.20 -3.10
N THR A 944 -16.69 24.72 -3.81
CA THR A 944 -15.92 25.49 -4.85
C THR A 944 -16.74 25.97 -6.05
N ASN A 945 -17.94 25.44 -6.18
CA ASN A 945 -18.88 25.65 -7.25
C ASN A 945 -20.20 26.07 -6.55
N SER A 946 -20.79 27.26 -6.84
CA SER A 946 -22.10 27.73 -6.34
C SER A 946 -22.93 28.69 -7.24
N LEU A 947 -24.11 28.22 -7.70
CA LEU A 947 -25.02 28.80 -8.71
C LEU A 947 -25.38 30.27 -8.45
N GLU A 948 -25.38 31.09 -9.50
CA GLU A 948 -26.02 32.40 -9.42
C GLU A 948 -27.54 32.22 -9.29
N LEU A 949 -27.99 32.33 -8.04
CA LEU A 949 -29.36 32.07 -7.61
C LEU A 949 -29.90 33.29 -6.87
N SER A 950 -30.82 33.99 -7.52
CA SER A 950 -31.55 35.11 -6.92
C SER A 950 -32.95 34.67 -6.48
N VAL A 951 -33.51 35.34 -5.47
CA VAL A 951 -34.93 35.24 -5.14
C VAL A 951 -35.57 36.61 -5.08
N ALA A 952 -36.80 36.72 -5.60
CA ALA A 952 -37.61 37.92 -5.52
C ALA A 952 -39.09 37.60 -5.23
N PRO A 953 -39.77 38.32 -4.32
CA PRO A 953 -39.19 39.27 -3.36
C PRO A 953 -38.45 38.55 -2.21
N ASN A 954 -37.50 39.24 -1.57
CA ASN A 954 -36.92 38.83 -0.29
C ASN A 954 -36.82 40.08 0.61
N PRO A 955 -37.55 40.16 1.75
CA PRO A 955 -38.46 39.16 2.30
C PRO A 955 -39.64 38.78 1.38
N THR A 956 -40.11 37.54 1.51
CA THR A 956 -41.29 37.00 0.80
C THR A 956 -42.47 36.87 1.75
N SER A 957 -43.70 36.87 1.23
CA SER A 957 -44.86 36.30 1.92
C SER A 957 -45.08 34.87 1.43
N ASP A 958 -46.26 34.53 0.91
CA ASP A 958 -46.65 33.17 0.52
C ASP A 958 -46.06 32.68 -0.82
N LEU A 959 -45.39 33.52 -1.61
CA LEU A 959 -44.88 33.13 -2.94
C LEU A 959 -43.57 33.84 -3.31
N MET A 960 -42.54 33.04 -3.60
CA MET A 960 -41.22 33.51 -4.02
C MET A 960 -40.89 33.06 -5.45
N ARG A 961 -40.18 33.89 -6.22
CA ARG A 961 -39.58 33.52 -7.52
C ARG A 961 -38.10 33.27 -7.33
N LEU A 962 -37.64 32.06 -7.64
CA LEU A 962 -36.23 31.76 -7.80
C LEU A 962 -35.86 31.98 -9.26
N ALA A 963 -34.75 32.69 -9.52
CA ALA A 963 -34.21 32.91 -10.85
C ALA A 963 -32.71 32.56 -10.87
N PHE A 964 -32.32 31.70 -11.81
CA PHE A 964 -30.98 31.12 -11.95
C PHE A 964 -30.73 30.66 -13.39
N GLU A 965 -29.46 30.53 -13.78
CA GLU A 965 -29.10 29.89 -15.06
C GLU A 965 -28.92 28.38 -14.86
N ALA A 966 -29.75 27.56 -15.51
CA ALA A 966 -29.58 26.11 -15.51
C ALA A 966 -28.41 25.74 -16.43
N PRO A 967 -27.31 25.14 -15.93
CA PRO A 967 -26.11 24.92 -16.73
C PRO A 967 -26.33 23.90 -17.83
N GLU A 968 -27.29 22.98 -17.68
CA GLU A 968 -27.75 22.02 -18.69
C GLU A 968 -29.28 21.86 -18.64
N ALA A 969 -29.85 21.12 -19.60
CA ALA A 969 -31.29 20.85 -19.64
C ALA A 969 -31.61 19.55 -18.89
N GLY A 970 -32.44 19.61 -17.85
CA GLY A 970 -32.72 18.44 -17.01
C GLY A 970 -33.45 18.78 -15.70
N PRO A 971 -33.52 17.82 -14.76
CA PRO A 971 -34.24 17.97 -13.51
C PRO A 971 -33.51 18.90 -12.53
N VAL A 972 -34.23 19.90 -12.05
CA VAL A 972 -33.81 20.84 -11.03
C VAL A 972 -34.70 20.67 -9.79
N GLN A 973 -34.07 20.34 -8.66
CA GLN A 973 -34.68 20.18 -7.34
C GLN A 973 -34.55 21.49 -6.54
N VAL A 974 -35.54 21.76 -5.70
CA VAL A 974 -35.54 22.87 -4.74
C VAL A 974 -35.91 22.33 -3.36
N LEU A 975 -35.05 22.59 -2.39
CA LEU A 975 -35.21 22.29 -0.97
C LEU A 975 -35.43 23.61 -0.21
N VAL A 976 -36.29 23.56 0.81
CA VAL A 976 -36.45 24.63 1.80
C VAL A 976 -36.24 24.00 3.17
N SER A 977 -35.28 24.52 3.93
CA SER A 977 -34.90 24.01 5.25
C SER A 977 -35.03 25.08 6.33
N ASP A 978 -35.33 24.65 7.56
CA ASP A 978 -35.32 25.52 8.73
C ASP A 978 -33.90 25.83 9.24
N LEU A 979 -33.79 26.71 10.25
CA LEU A 979 -32.52 27.08 10.89
C LEU A 979 -31.82 25.94 11.66
N LEU A 980 -32.42 24.75 11.72
CA LEU A 980 -31.83 23.53 12.29
C LEU A 980 -31.43 22.53 11.19
N GLY A 981 -31.42 22.96 9.91
CA GLY A 981 -31.04 22.15 8.76
C GLY A 981 -32.12 21.18 8.27
N ARG A 982 -33.32 21.18 8.87
CA ARG A 982 -34.37 20.20 8.55
C ARG A 982 -35.15 20.67 7.32
N VAL A 983 -35.21 19.84 6.29
CA VAL A 983 -36.02 20.10 5.08
C VAL A 983 -37.51 20.13 5.47
N VAL A 984 -38.17 21.27 5.23
CA VAL A 984 -39.59 21.49 5.49
C VAL A 984 -40.45 21.50 4.21
N GLN A 985 -39.83 21.68 3.04
CA GLN A 985 -40.51 21.62 1.75
C GLN A 985 -39.55 21.26 0.61
N GLN A 986 -40.00 20.46 -0.36
CA GLN A 986 -39.23 20.06 -1.55
C GLN A 986 -40.11 20.06 -2.80
N ARG A 987 -39.55 20.42 -3.96
CA ARG A 987 -40.14 20.25 -5.31
C ARG A 987 -39.05 20.02 -6.36
N SER A 988 -39.42 19.54 -7.54
CA SER A 988 -38.54 19.43 -8.71
C SER A 988 -39.26 19.85 -10.01
N TRP A 989 -38.48 20.29 -11.00
CA TRP A 989 -38.92 20.71 -12.34
C TRP A 989 -37.91 20.24 -13.39
N ASP A 990 -38.34 19.75 -14.56
CA ASP A 990 -37.47 19.63 -15.72
C ASP A 990 -37.39 20.98 -16.46
N LEU A 991 -36.18 21.51 -16.62
CA LEU A 991 -35.93 22.85 -17.14
C LEU A 991 -34.93 22.84 -18.32
N PRO A 992 -35.06 23.75 -19.31
CA PRO A 992 -34.07 23.91 -20.38
C PRO A 992 -32.79 24.58 -19.88
N LYS A 993 -31.67 24.34 -20.58
CA LYS A 993 -30.39 25.05 -20.38
C LYS A 993 -30.56 26.56 -20.60
N GLY A 994 -29.97 27.38 -19.72
CA GLY A 994 -30.04 28.85 -19.74
C GLY A 994 -30.86 29.45 -18.60
N GLU A 995 -31.19 30.73 -18.69
CA GLU A 995 -31.97 31.44 -17.65
C GLU A 995 -33.35 30.80 -17.43
N ASN A 996 -33.65 30.49 -16.17
CA ASN A 996 -34.93 29.96 -15.73
C ASN A 996 -35.52 30.77 -14.58
N GLN A 997 -36.85 30.80 -14.49
CA GLN A 997 -37.57 31.33 -13.33
C GLN A 997 -38.65 30.34 -12.88
N ILE A 998 -38.67 30.01 -11.60
CA ILE A 998 -39.66 29.10 -10.99
C ILE A 998 -40.32 29.75 -9.78
N GLU A 999 -41.63 29.53 -9.64
CA GLU A 999 -42.43 30.02 -8.51
C GLU A 999 -42.59 28.93 -7.44
N MET A 1000 -42.22 29.26 -6.21
CA MET A 1000 -42.40 28.43 -5.02
C MET A 1000 -43.43 29.07 -4.09
N ASN A 1001 -44.56 28.38 -3.92
CA ASN A 1001 -45.56 28.70 -2.90
C ASN A 1001 -45.07 28.19 -1.54
N LEU A 1002 -45.00 29.08 -0.54
CA LEU A 1002 -44.57 28.83 0.84
C LEU A 1002 -45.72 28.94 1.85
N GLN A 1003 -46.97 28.95 1.41
CA GLN A 1003 -48.16 29.23 2.25
C GLN A 1003 -48.31 28.24 3.42
N SER A 1004 -47.85 27.00 3.25
CA SER A 1004 -47.81 25.97 4.29
C SER A 1004 -46.75 26.20 5.38
N LEU A 1005 -45.78 27.11 5.16
CA LEU A 1005 -44.71 27.39 6.12
C LEU A 1005 -45.04 28.60 7.01
N PRO A 1006 -44.71 28.57 8.32
CA PRO A 1006 -44.86 29.73 9.20
C PRO A 1006 -43.89 30.86 8.82
N ALA A 1007 -44.19 32.09 9.26
CA ALA A 1007 -43.24 33.20 9.14
C ALA A 1007 -41.94 32.88 9.90
N GLY A 1008 -40.79 33.17 9.29
CA GLY A 1008 -39.49 32.71 9.78
C GLY A 1008 -38.35 32.92 8.78
N THR A 1009 -37.15 32.46 9.15
CA THR A 1009 -36.00 32.38 8.24
C THR A 1009 -35.81 30.95 7.77
N TYR A 1010 -35.59 30.78 6.48
CA TYR A 1010 -35.32 29.49 5.85
C TYR A 1010 -34.05 29.58 4.98
N ALA A 1011 -33.35 28.45 4.85
CA ALA A 1011 -32.40 28.25 3.77
C ALA A 1011 -33.17 27.66 2.58
N VAL A 1012 -33.01 28.24 1.39
CA VAL A 1012 -33.56 27.71 0.14
C VAL A 1012 -32.39 27.27 -0.72
N GLN A 1013 -32.33 25.97 -1.01
CA GLN A 1013 -31.28 25.36 -1.83
C GLN A 1013 -31.88 24.87 -3.14
N VAL A 1014 -31.27 25.26 -4.26
CA VAL A 1014 -31.55 24.70 -5.59
C VAL A 1014 -30.43 23.72 -5.94
N LEU A 1015 -30.76 22.61 -6.60
CA LEU A 1015 -29.84 21.57 -7.08
C LEU A 1015 -30.21 21.20 -8.52
N ALA A 1016 -29.23 21.13 -9.44
CA ALA A 1016 -29.43 20.96 -10.87
C ALA A 1016 -28.30 20.09 -11.46
N GLY A 1017 -28.38 18.77 -11.28
CA GLY A 1017 -27.25 17.84 -11.52
C GLY A 1017 -26.18 17.99 -10.43
N ASN A 1018 -24.90 17.89 -10.81
CA ASN A 1018 -23.74 18.16 -9.92
C ASN A 1018 -23.58 19.67 -9.64
N THR A 1019 -24.69 20.38 -9.50
CA THR A 1019 -24.78 21.83 -9.51
C THR A 1019 -25.91 22.36 -8.61
N GLY A 1020 -25.93 23.63 -8.19
CA GLY A 1020 -26.92 24.20 -7.25
C GLY A 1020 -26.45 25.45 -6.48
N ALA A 1021 -27.25 25.99 -5.55
CA ALA A 1021 -26.82 27.01 -4.57
C ALA A 1021 -27.82 27.13 -3.41
N ALA A 1022 -27.39 27.70 -2.28
CA ALA A 1022 -28.25 28.02 -1.14
C ALA A 1022 -28.33 29.54 -0.89
N LEU A 1023 -29.53 30.04 -0.58
CA LEU A 1023 -29.74 31.43 -0.17
C LEU A 1023 -30.68 31.54 1.04
N LYS A 1024 -30.53 32.63 1.81
CA LYS A 1024 -31.36 32.93 2.99
C LYS A 1024 -32.66 33.63 2.58
N VAL A 1025 -33.78 32.98 2.80
CA VAL A 1025 -35.13 33.54 2.55
C VAL A 1025 -35.81 33.88 3.86
N VAL A 1026 -36.35 35.09 3.96
CA VAL A 1026 -37.15 35.52 5.11
C VAL A 1026 -38.62 35.51 4.71
N LYS A 1027 -39.41 34.58 5.27
CA LYS A 1027 -40.87 34.57 5.13
C LYS A 1027 -41.50 35.48 6.18
N GLN A 1028 -42.27 36.47 5.73
CA GLN A 1028 -43.12 37.33 6.55
C GLN A 1028 -44.58 36.83 6.56
N HIS A 1029 -45.40 37.49 7.38
CA HIS A 1029 -46.85 37.21 7.50
C HIS A 1029 -47.66 37.74 6.31
#